data_AF-A0A553ND16-F1
#
_entry.id   AF-A0A553ND16-F1
#
_cell.length_a   1.000
_cell.length_b   1.000
_cell.length_c   1.000
_cell.angle_alpha   90.00
_cell.angle_beta   90.00
_cell.angle_gamma   90.00
#
_symmetry.space_group_name_H-M   'P 1'
#
loop_
_entity.id
_entity.type
_entity.pdbx_description
1 polymer ?
#
loop_
_entity_poly.entity_id
_entity_poly.type
_entity_poly.pdbx_seq_one_letter_code
_entity_poly.pdbx_strand_id
1 'polypeptide(L)'
;MPFWRKDKKNSSKDEDSNGSIVDSKPKEKINYKARLEHRQYLAQESPEPVYNISECGLKNVPPGVYSKCKVLRKDALLLQNNELTLLTGGGTISDMACVLQVLNLQSNLLEKLPDEIGSLKELKVLYLHHNKLKKLPESLGQLKKLQSLNVSHNALKELPNSMGTMHHLNTLDVRSNAKLIKLPKNLCQARAIHVLEMDVTNFQYPPSNICEQGTEAIMKYLCKECDIEYISPSDYHPPNVENGKNSNGGCLNGFHEDPYEQIVKSNLKVMEKNKEDKIKEMLAMEKAREESQQKEAVLAANVQIGKKKLLTDLAAEESKREEAVKKMQQLRDKEKVALVGSLASVENNTDALISQLMASNARHSDPQRVLEELEREKKEMEDQLTIKAGEAGKLRAQEVKKEMQRLMEEEMRREQVRRQYEDGKQAVINNALTVDMENDKALDLVLSSKGKHQDDLISNLLEDEKYQREAFTALFLKQDSRHKEISSQVEQIQKELASLTMVEMTKKDLKMEFERDVMEEKRQTLSKMLMQLMDQKADRAKELQDRLKELDNTRSEDMENYWLIQYQKLLDSKPKKMVEAEAKIEPALKDLLTNANAEEYVPVLALRNITVKQLSYMKDHDLAEFGIHNSYIRQKILVMAGEYVEKQGHLAEKMSGLEDTEGGAPSAPPIGAEPSAPSKGALEEEVNGGDPEGGAKPSAPLAEPMVVDTFKSTECVICLENKCNIIFLPCGHVCCCGKCQSEVTACPLCRKTIQQKIKLA
;
A
#
# COMPACT_ATOMS: atom_id res chain seq x y z
N MET A 1 76.00 -24.94 7.11
CA MET A 1 75.16 -24.52 8.25
C MET A 1 73.83 -24.01 7.69
N PRO A 2 72.67 -24.37 8.28
CA PRO A 2 72.03 -25.62 7.82
C PRO A 2 70.47 -25.62 7.72
N PHE A 3 69.94 -26.74 7.19
CA PHE A 3 68.52 -27.16 7.12
C PHE A 3 67.62 -26.33 6.17
N TRP A 4 66.70 -26.92 5.39
CA TRP A 4 65.91 -28.13 5.65
C TRP A 4 66.13 -29.30 4.67
N ARG A 5 65.83 -30.52 5.14
CA ARG A 5 65.79 -31.76 4.35
C ARG A 5 64.34 -32.11 3.94
N LYS A 6 64.24 -32.74 2.78
CA LYS A 6 63.26 -33.77 2.34
C LYS A 6 62.03 -34.02 3.22
N ASP A 7 60.88 -34.17 2.56
CA ASP A 7 60.30 -35.52 2.50
C ASP A 7 59.64 -35.81 1.14
N LYS A 8 59.96 -36.99 0.58
CA LYS A 8 59.27 -37.62 -0.55
C LYS A 8 58.61 -38.88 -0.02
N LYS A 9 57.29 -39.02 -0.19
CA LYS A 9 56.63 -40.33 -0.13
C LYS A 9 55.80 -40.53 -1.40
N ASN A 10 56.28 -41.42 -2.26
CA ASN A 10 55.40 -42.15 -3.17
C ASN A 10 54.53 -43.08 -2.31
N SER A 11 53.24 -43.13 -2.62
CA SER A 11 52.46 -44.36 -2.51
C SER A 11 51.77 -44.58 -3.85
N SER A 12 51.70 -45.83 -4.26
CA SER A 12 51.45 -46.27 -5.64
C SER A 12 49.99 -46.63 -5.92
N LYS A 13 49.63 -46.64 -7.21
CA LYS A 13 48.42 -47.24 -7.82
C LYS A 13 47.12 -46.49 -7.50
N ASP A 14 46.14 -46.38 -8.40
CA ASP A 14 45.87 -47.18 -9.60
C ASP A 14 45.78 -46.35 -10.90
N GLU A 15 46.14 -46.97 -12.03
CA GLU A 15 45.75 -46.51 -13.37
C GLU A 15 44.48 -47.27 -13.78
N ASP A 16 43.39 -46.58 -14.13
CA ASP A 16 42.58 -46.87 -15.33
C ASP A 16 41.36 -45.94 -15.49
N SER A 17 40.87 -45.86 -16.73
CA SER A 17 39.58 -45.30 -17.21
C SER A 17 39.40 -43.77 -17.34
N ASN A 18 39.54 -43.32 -18.60
CA ASN A 18 38.84 -42.21 -19.28
C ASN A 18 38.11 -41.16 -18.43
N GLY A 19 38.78 -40.03 -18.16
CA GLY A 19 38.14 -38.77 -17.78
C GLY A 19 38.15 -37.77 -18.93
N SER A 20 36.98 -37.38 -19.44
CA SER A 20 36.85 -36.30 -20.42
C SER A 20 37.36 -34.98 -19.84
N ILE A 21 38.25 -34.31 -20.58
CA ILE A 21 38.79 -32.99 -20.20
C ILE A 21 37.67 -31.96 -20.35
N VAL A 22 36.98 -31.68 -19.25
CA VAL A 22 36.12 -30.51 -19.10
C VAL A 22 36.92 -29.45 -18.35
N ASP A 23 37.14 -28.30 -19.00
CA ASP A 23 37.83 -27.15 -18.42
C ASP A 23 37.13 -26.63 -17.16
N SER A 24 37.48 -27.21 -16.02
CA SER A 24 37.10 -26.71 -14.70
C SER A 24 37.91 -25.46 -14.38
N LYS A 25 37.50 -24.32 -14.97
CA LYS A 25 37.94 -23.00 -14.52
C LYS A 25 37.83 -22.93 -12.99
N PRO A 26 38.84 -22.38 -12.30
CA PRO A 26 38.79 -22.28 -10.84
C PRO A 26 37.54 -21.48 -10.47
N LYS A 27 36.67 -22.08 -9.64
CA LYS A 27 35.49 -21.38 -9.11
C LYS A 27 35.98 -20.17 -8.32
N GLU A 28 35.84 -18.98 -8.90
CA GLU A 28 36.00 -17.73 -8.16
C GLU A 28 35.16 -17.81 -6.88
N LYS A 29 35.68 -17.30 -5.77
CA LYS A 29 34.91 -17.16 -4.53
C LYS A 29 33.89 -16.05 -4.70
N ILE A 30 32.86 -16.31 -5.51
CA ILE A 30 31.74 -15.39 -5.76
C ILE A 30 31.12 -15.05 -4.42
N ASN A 31 31.23 -13.78 -4.01
CA ASN A 31 30.58 -13.30 -2.80
C ASN A 31 29.08 -13.14 -3.06
N TYR A 32 28.34 -14.24 -2.92
CA TYR A 32 26.89 -14.32 -3.12
C TYR A 32 26.12 -13.26 -2.30
N LYS A 33 26.61 -12.92 -1.10
CA LYS A 33 26.02 -11.88 -0.25
C LYS A 33 26.17 -10.49 -0.87
N ALA A 34 27.38 -10.08 -1.25
CA ALA A 34 27.61 -8.80 -1.91
C ALA A 34 26.85 -8.70 -3.25
N ARG A 35 26.76 -9.80 -4.01
CA ARG A 35 25.97 -9.88 -5.25
C ARG A 35 24.47 -9.70 -5.01
N LEU A 36 23.94 -10.27 -3.92
CA LEU A 36 22.55 -10.09 -3.51
C LEU A 36 22.26 -8.65 -3.08
N GLU A 37 23.11 -8.06 -2.24
CA GLU A 37 22.98 -6.68 -1.76
C GLU A 37 22.97 -5.69 -2.94
N HIS A 38 23.93 -5.82 -3.87
CA HIS A 38 23.97 -5.02 -5.09
C HIS A 38 22.71 -5.16 -5.95
N ARG A 39 22.19 -6.39 -6.13
CA ARG A 39 20.97 -6.64 -6.91
C ARG A 39 19.70 -6.13 -6.23
N GLN A 40 19.62 -6.17 -4.89
CA GLN A 40 18.52 -5.58 -4.15
C GLN A 40 18.53 -4.04 -4.22
N TYR A 41 19.71 -3.43 -4.16
CA TYR A 41 19.89 -1.99 -4.36
C TYR A 41 19.46 -1.57 -5.77
N LEU A 42 19.98 -2.24 -6.81
CA LEU A 42 19.57 -2.00 -8.20
C LEU A 42 18.06 -2.15 -8.41
N ALA A 43 17.41 -3.11 -7.77
CA ALA A 43 15.97 -3.29 -7.89
C ALA A 43 15.14 -2.15 -7.25
N GLN A 44 15.71 -1.42 -6.28
CA GLN A 44 15.09 -0.26 -5.62
C GLN A 44 15.33 1.03 -6.40
N GLU A 45 16.55 1.28 -6.89
CA GLU A 45 16.90 2.48 -7.65
C GLU A 45 16.44 2.42 -9.11
N SER A 46 16.43 1.23 -9.74
CA SER A 46 16.02 1.08 -11.14
C SER A 46 14.50 1.18 -11.29
N PRO A 47 13.98 2.03 -12.20
CA PRO A 47 12.56 2.07 -12.54
C PRO A 47 12.13 0.88 -13.43
N GLU A 48 13.04 0.02 -13.86
CA GLU A 48 12.73 -1.13 -14.72
C GLU A 48 11.71 -2.08 -14.06
N PRO A 49 10.76 -2.66 -14.84
CA PRO A 49 9.75 -3.57 -14.31
C PRO A 49 10.29 -4.94 -13.89
N VAL A 50 11.60 -5.17 -13.98
CA VAL A 50 12.26 -6.46 -13.70
C VAL A 50 12.97 -6.43 -12.34
N TYR A 51 12.65 -7.37 -11.46
CA TYR A 51 13.40 -7.64 -10.24
C TYR A 51 14.28 -8.88 -10.45
N ASN A 52 15.59 -8.67 -10.57
CA ASN A 52 16.56 -9.73 -10.86
C ASN A 52 17.45 -10.11 -9.68
N ILE A 53 17.16 -11.26 -9.06
CA ILE A 53 17.91 -11.88 -7.96
C ILE A 53 18.36 -13.32 -8.31
N SER A 54 18.63 -13.54 -9.59
CA SER A 54 19.25 -14.78 -10.08
C SER A 54 20.69 -14.99 -9.58
N GLU A 55 21.15 -16.24 -9.57
CA GLU A 55 22.53 -16.62 -9.23
C GLU A 55 23.03 -16.21 -7.83
N CYS A 56 22.17 -15.72 -6.95
CA CYS A 56 22.53 -15.23 -5.62
C CYS A 56 22.82 -16.36 -4.61
N GLY A 57 22.93 -17.63 -5.04
CA GLY A 57 23.19 -18.78 -4.15
C GLY A 57 22.10 -18.99 -3.09
N LEU A 58 20.88 -18.54 -3.40
CA LEU A 58 19.78 -18.47 -2.43
C LEU A 58 19.20 -19.86 -2.17
N LYS A 59 19.14 -20.25 -0.90
CA LYS A 59 18.43 -21.47 -0.44
C LYS A 59 16.96 -21.23 -0.16
N ASN A 60 16.62 -20.01 0.24
CA ASN A 60 15.27 -19.50 0.48
C ASN A 60 15.14 -18.11 -0.16
N VAL A 61 13.92 -17.68 -0.47
CA VAL A 61 13.69 -16.33 -1.00
C VAL A 61 13.86 -15.30 0.14
N PRO A 62 14.63 -14.21 -0.04
CA PRO A 62 14.83 -13.21 1.01
C PRO A 62 13.53 -12.53 1.45
N PRO A 63 13.38 -12.21 2.76
CA PRO A 63 12.15 -11.62 3.29
C PRO A 63 11.82 -10.27 2.67
N GLY A 64 10.52 -10.08 2.38
CA GLY A 64 10.00 -8.85 1.79
C GLY A 64 10.24 -8.70 0.29
N VAL A 65 10.84 -9.68 -0.41
CA VAL A 65 10.97 -9.64 -1.88
C VAL A 65 9.59 -9.54 -2.55
N TYR A 66 8.61 -10.33 -2.09
CA TYR A 66 7.27 -10.35 -2.69
C TYR A 66 6.51 -9.03 -2.46
N SER A 67 6.62 -8.46 -1.26
CA SER A 67 6.06 -7.14 -0.95
C SER A 67 6.82 -6.01 -1.67
N LYS A 68 8.14 -6.13 -1.90
CA LYS A 68 8.92 -5.20 -2.75
C LYS A 68 8.46 -5.24 -4.21
N CYS A 69 8.18 -6.41 -4.80
CA CYS A 69 7.59 -6.52 -6.14
C CYS A 69 6.28 -5.73 -6.25
N LYS A 70 5.41 -5.81 -5.22
CA LYS A 70 4.14 -5.07 -5.13
C LYS A 70 4.34 -3.56 -5.03
N VAL A 71 5.19 -3.11 -4.11
CA VAL A 71 5.46 -1.67 -3.85
C VAL A 71 6.13 -1.01 -5.06
N LEU A 72 7.12 -1.67 -5.66
CA LEU A 72 7.91 -1.16 -6.79
C LEU A 72 7.28 -1.49 -8.16
N ARG A 73 6.05 -2.03 -8.19
CA ARG A 73 5.30 -2.47 -9.38
C ARG A 73 6.17 -3.21 -10.42
N LYS A 74 6.86 -4.27 -9.97
CA LYS A 74 7.71 -5.10 -10.84
C LYS A 74 6.86 -6.18 -11.52
N ASP A 75 6.76 -6.14 -12.84
CA ASP A 75 6.04 -7.13 -13.67
C ASP A 75 6.79 -8.46 -13.80
N ALA A 76 8.11 -8.49 -13.59
CA ALA A 76 8.93 -9.69 -13.75
C ALA A 76 9.81 -9.98 -12.53
N LEU A 77 9.83 -11.23 -12.07
CA LEU A 77 10.69 -11.71 -10.99
C LEU A 77 11.60 -12.84 -11.50
N LEU A 78 12.91 -12.58 -11.49
CA LEU A 78 13.95 -13.47 -12.01
C LEU A 78 14.76 -14.05 -10.84
N LEU A 79 14.56 -15.35 -10.58
CA LEU A 79 15.12 -16.13 -9.47
C LEU A 79 15.95 -17.34 -9.94
N GLN A 80 16.31 -17.39 -11.22
CA GLN A 80 17.02 -18.52 -11.83
C GLN A 80 18.42 -18.79 -11.25
N ASN A 81 18.93 -20.01 -11.46
CA ASN A 81 20.29 -20.42 -11.09
C ASN A 81 20.59 -20.26 -9.58
N ASN A 82 19.63 -20.58 -8.72
CA ASN A 82 19.77 -20.52 -7.26
C ASN A 82 19.70 -21.94 -6.65
N GLU A 83 19.81 -22.05 -5.32
CA GLU A 83 19.71 -23.32 -4.58
C GLU A 83 18.35 -23.49 -3.89
N LEU A 84 17.28 -22.87 -4.43
CA LEU A 84 15.97 -22.81 -3.76
C LEU A 84 15.37 -24.20 -3.64
N THR A 85 15.13 -24.67 -2.41
CA THR A 85 14.41 -25.93 -2.15
C THR A 85 12.90 -25.70 -2.00
N LEU A 86 12.52 -24.51 -1.55
CA LEU A 86 11.14 -24.06 -1.33
C LEU A 86 11.02 -22.56 -1.68
N LEU A 87 9.81 -22.11 -2.04
CA LEU A 87 9.49 -20.68 -2.21
C LEU A 87 9.14 -19.98 -0.87
N THR A 88 9.47 -20.61 0.26
CA THR A 88 9.27 -20.04 1.59
C THR A 88 10.28 -18.94 1.90
N GLY A 89 9.86 -17.95 2.69
CA GLY A 89 10.71 -16.88 3.21
C GLY A 89 10.50 -15.51 2.57
N GLY A 90 9.98 -15.42 1.34
CA GLY A 90 9.83 -14.16 0.60
C GLY A 90 8.74 -13.20 1.09
N GLY A 91 7.85 -13.67 1.97
CA GLY A 91 6.58 -13.06 2.35
C GLY A 91 5.40 -13.90 1.84
N THR A 92 4.22 -13.30 1.72
CA THR A 92 3.03 -13.96 1.13
C THR A 92 3.10 -13.87 -0.40
N ILE A 93 3.04 -15.00 -1.13
CA ILE A 93 3.09 -15.00 -2.61
C ILE A 93 1.96 -14.16 -3.22
N SER A 94 0.80 -14.15 -2.56
CA SER A 94 -0.38 -13.34 -2.91
C SER A 94 -0.12 -11.82 -2.95
N ASP A 95 0.96 -11.30 -2.34
CA ASP A 95 1.32 -9.88 -2.48
C ASP A 95 1.65 -9.49 -3.93
N MET A 96 2.17 -10.44 -4.73
CA MET A 96 2.54 -10.24 -6.14
C MET A 96 1.36 -10.42 -7.10
N ALA A 97 0.20 -10.86 -6.60
CA ALA A 97 -0.92 -11.37 -7.40
C ALA A 97 -1.48 -10.41 -8.46
N CYS A 98 -1.42 -9.11 -8.19
CA CYS A 98 -2.02 -8.07 -9.03
C CYS A 98 -1.06 -7.43 -10.05
N VAL A 99 0.21 -7.83 -10.09
CA VAL A 99 1.25 -7.17 -10.91
C VAL A 99 2.10 -8.15 -11.69
N LEU A 100 2.47 -9.30 -11.11
CA LEU A 100 3.49 -10.16 -11.68
C LEU A 100 3.01 -10.89 -12.95
N GLN A 101 3.65 -10.59 -14.09
CA GLN A 101 3.41 -11.19 -15.40
C GLN A 101 4.43 -12.28 -15.76
N VAL A 102 5.66 -12.20 -15.25
CA VAL A 102 6.73 -13.17 -15.55
C VAL A 102 7.38 -13.67 -14.26
N LEU A 103 7.44 -14.99 -14.08
CA LEU A 103 8.13 -15.63 -12.96
C LEU A 103 9.12 -16.67 -13.49
N ASN A 104 10.41 -16.43 -13.26
CA ASN A 104 11.48 -17.32 -13.69
C ASN A 104 12.17 -17.99 -12.49
N LEU A 105 11.95 -19.30 -12.38
CA LEU A 105 12.43 -20.18 -11.30
C LEU A 105 13.27 -21.35 -11.86
N GLN A 106 13.73 -21.26 -13.11
CA GLN A 106 14.54 -22.33 -13.73
C GLN A 106 15.84 -22.60 -12.93
N SER A 107 16.40 -23.80 -13.08
CA SER A 107 17.71 -24.17 -12.52
C SER A 107 17.77 -23.93 -11.00
N ASN A 108 16.86 -24.59 -10.28
CA ASN A 108 16.73 -24.55 -8.83
C ASN A 108 16.53 -25.98 -8.29
N LEU A 109 16.31 -26.13 -6.98
CA LEU A 109 16.17 -27.42 -6.29
C LEU A 109 14.74 -27.65 -5.77
N LEU A 110 13.73 -26.99 -6.36
CA LEU A 110 12.35 -27.00 -5.87
C LEU A 110 11.74 -28.41 -5.97
N GLU A 111 11.31 -28.98 -4.83
CA GLU A 111 10.62 -30.29 -4.83
C GLU A 111 9.10 -30.19 -5.00
N LYS A 112 8.53 -29.06 -4.57
CA LYS A 112 7.10 -28.75 -4.59
C LYS A 112 6.91 -27.26 -4.90
N LEU A 113 5.84 -26.95 -5.59
CA LEU A 113 5.33 -25.59 -5.78
C LEU A 113 4.19 -25.36 -4.75
N PRO A 114 4.14 -24.20 -4.07
CA PRO A 114 3.10 -23.91 -3.09
C PRO A 114 1.74 -23.65 -3.75
N ASP A 115 0.64 -23.96 -3.04
CA ASP A 115 -0.72 -23.81 -3.57
C ASP A 115 -1.09 -22.34 -3.80
N GLU A 116 -0.47 -21.39 -3.08
CA GLU A 116 -0.65 -19.95 -3.26
C GLU A 116 -0.21 -19.44 -4.64
N ILE A 117 0.50 -20.23 -5.45
CA ILE A 117 0.88 -19.85 -6.82
C ILE A 117 -0.34 -19.50 -7.68
N GLY A 118 -1.49 -20.15 -7.47
CA GLY A 118 -2.74 -19.87 -8.19
C GLY A 118 -3.31 -18.46 -7.97
N SER A 119 -2.82 -17.75 -6.94
CA SER A 119 -3.20 -16.35 -6.70
C SER A 119 -2.68 -15.38 -7.76
N LEU A 120 -1.64 -15.74 -8.53
CA LEU A 120 -0.96 -14.87 -9.50
C LEU A 120 -1.75 -14.69 -10.81
N LYS A 121 -2.97 -14.16 -10.73
CA LYS A 121 -3.94 -14.08 -11.85
C LYS A 121 -3.45 -13.36 -13.11
N GLU A 122 -2.49 -12.44 -12.97
CA GLU A 122 -1.88 -11.69 -14.08
C GLU A 122 -0.66 -12.38 -14.73
N LEU A 123 -0.24 -13.54 -14.21
CA LEU A 123 0.93 -14.25 -14.71
C LEU A 123 0.71 -14.76 -16.14
N LYS A 124 1.63 -14.40 -17.04
CA LYS A 124 1.67 -14.80 -18.46
C LYS A 124 2.74 -15.85 -18.74
N VAL A 125 3.89 -15.79 -18.05
CA VAL A 125 5.03 -16.69 -18.31
C VAL A 125 5.56 -17.28 -17.01
N LEU A 126 5.66 -18.61 -16.97
CA LEU A 126 6.18 -19.37 -15.82
C LEU A 126 7.25 -20.38 -16.27
N TYR A 127 8.51 -20.13 -15.88
CA TYR A 127 9.64 -21.01 -16.15
C TYR A 127 10.04 -21.78 -14.89
N LEU A 128 9.89 -23.11 -14.91
CA LEU A 128 10.17 -24.04 -13.81
C LEU A 128 11.14 -25.17 -14.23
N HIS A 129 11.75 -25.09 -15.41
CA HIS A 129 12.62 -26.15 -15.91
C HIS A 129 13.91 -26.34 -15.10
N HIS A 130 14.50 -27.53 -15.17
CA HIS A 130 15.63 -27.94 -14.31
C HIS A 130 15.33 -27.71 -12.81
N ASN A 131 14.29 -28.38 -12.32
CA ASN A 131 13.93 -28.44 -10.90
C ASN A 131 13.69 -29.91 -10.49
N LYS A 132 13.25 -30.14 -9.25
CA LYS A 132 12.97 -31.48 -8.70
C LYS A 132 11.47 -31.70 -8.43
N LEU A 133 10.60 -30.99 -9.14
CA LEU A 133 9.16 -30.99 -8.88
C LEU A 133 8.57 -32.38 -9.07
N LYS A 134 7.89 -32.89 -8.04
CA LYS A 134 7.26 -34.23 -8.04
C LYS A 134 5.80 -34.22 -8.50
N LYS A 135 5.11 -33.08 -8.27
CA LYS A 135 3.73 -32.76 -8.68
C LYS A 135 3.60 -31.25 -8.88
N LEU A 136 2.60 -30.83 -9.64
CA LEU A 136 2.13 -29.44 -9.70
C LEU A 136 0.81 -29.32 -8.89
N PRO A 137 0.54 -28.18 -8.23
CA PRO A 137 -0.69 -27.98 -7.45
C PRO A 137 -1.90 -27.76 -8.37
N GLU A 138 -3.09 -28.18 -7.93
CA GLU A 138 -4.32 -27.96 -8.72
C GLU A 138 -4.68 -26.48 -8.85
N SER A 139 -4.22 -25.63 -7.93
CA SER A 139 -4.39 -24.17 -8.00
C SER A 139 -3.72 -23.53 -9.23
N LEU A 140 -2.79 -24.23 -9.91
CA LEU A 140 -2.16 -23.74 -11.14
C LEU A 140 -3.19 -23.43 -12.25
N GLY A 141 -4.31 -24.16 -12.30
CA GLY A 141 -5.40 -23.91 -13.25
C GLY A 141 -6.13 -22.57 -13.06
N GLN A 142 -5.92 -21.88 -11.92
CA GLN A 142 -6.47 -20.55 -11.66
C GLN A 142 -5.75 -19.43 -12.45
N LEU A 143 -4.58 -19.73 -13.03
CA LEU A 143 -3.76 -18.81 -13.83
C LEU A 143 -4.35 -18.60 -15.23
N LYS A 144 -5.53 -17.98 -15.31
CA LYS A 144 -6.31 -17.83 -16.56
C LYS A 144 -5.58 -17.07 -17.68
N LYS A 145 -4.59 -16.23 -17.35
CA LYS A 145 -3.79 -15.42 -18.29
C LYS A 145 -2.45 -16.04 -18.69
N LEU A 146 -2.11 -17.25 -18.20
CA LEU A 146 -0.83 -17.88 -18.49
C LEU A 146 -0.77 -18.32 -19.96
N GLN A 147 0.27 -17.86 -20.67
CA GLN A 147 0.53 -18.12 -22.09
C GLN A 147 1.66 -19.13 -22.31
N SER A 148 2.66 -19.16 -21.43
CA SER A 148 3.80 -20.06 -21.55
C SER A 148 4.16 -20.71 -20.21
N LEU A 149 4.21 -22.04 -20.21
CA LEU A 149 4.58 -22.88 -19.08
C LEU A 149 5.67 -23.87 -19.49
N ASN A 150 6.88 -23.72 -18.93
CA ASN A 150 7.95 -24.70 -19.10
C ASN A 150 8.23 -25.43 -17.79
N VAL A 151 7.95 -26.73 -17.76
CA VAL A 151 8.21 -27.64 -16.64
C VAL A 151 9.14 -28.80 -17.05
N SER A 152 9.92 -28.62 -18.11
CA SER A 152 10.88 -29.63 -18.58
C SER A 152 11.97 -29.94 -17.56
N HIS A 153 12.63 -31.10 -17.69
CA HIS A 153 13.67 -31.56 -16.76
C HIS A 153 13.23 -31.49 -15.28
N ASN A 154 12.11 -32.14 -14.97
CA ASN A 154 11.56 -32.30 -13.63
C ASN A 154 11.26 -33.77 -13.33
N ALA A 155 10.66 -34.06 -12.17
CA ALA A 155 10.33 -35.42 -11.72
C ALA A 155 8.80 -35.66 -11.63
N LEU A 156 8.03 -34.98 -12.49
CA LEU A 156 6.57 -35.02 -12.46
C LEU A 156 6.04 -36.42 -12.77
N LYS A 157 5.04 -36.88 -11.99
CA LYS A 157 4.30 -38.13 -12.24
C LYS A 157 3.04 -37.93 -13.06
N GLU A 158 2.38 -36.80 -12.84
CA GLU A 158 1.07 -36.47 -13.38
C GLU A 158 0.97 -34.94 -13.52
N LEU A 159 0.15 -34.49 -14.47
CA LEU A 159 -0.24 -33.10 -14.62
C LEU A 159 -1.66 -32.90 -14.04
N PRO A 160 -1.94 -31.78 -13.34
CA PRO A 160 -3.23 -31.59 -12.69
C PRO A 160 -4.36 -31.39 -13.71
N ASN A 161 -5.52 -31.99 -13.42
CA ASN A 161 -6.71 -31.93 -14.28
C ASN A 161 -7.23 -30.50 -14.49
N SER A 162 -6.87 -29.56 -13.61
CA SER A 162 -7.21 -28.14 -13.70
C SER A 162 -6.44 -27.38 -14.78
N MET A 163 -5.42 -27.96 -15.43
CA MET A 163 -4.77 -27.32 -16.58
C MET A 163 -5.73 -27.03 -17.75
N GLY A 164 -6.85 -27.76 -17.85
CA GLY A 164 -7.90 -27.49 -18.83
C GLY A 164 -8.54 -26.10 -18.71
N THR A 165 -8.53 -25.47 -17.53
CA THR A 165 -9.13 -24.13 -17.32
C THR A 165 -8.23 -22.97 -17.74
N MET A 166 -7.04 -23.26 -18.30
CA MET A 166 -6.04 -22.28 -18.73
C MET A 166 -6.24 -21.90 -20.20
N HIS A 167 -7.33 -21.19 -20.49
CA HIS A 167 -7.77 -20.90 -21.87
C HIS A 167 -6.80 -20.05 -22.71
N HIS A 168 -5.80 -19.40 -22.12
CA HIS A 168 -4.80 -18.59 -22.83
C HIS A 168 -3.44 -19.28 -23.00
N LEU A 169 -3.31 -20.56 -22.62
CA LEU A 169 -2.03 -21.28 -22.66
C LEU A 169 -1.65 -21.64 -24.10
N ASN A 170 -0.59 -21.02 -24.61
CA ASN A 170 -0.10 -21.20 -25.99
C ASN A 170 1.04 -22.22 -26.09
N THR A 171 1.92 -22.25 -25.08
CA THR A 171 3.15 -23.08 -25.05
C THR A 171 3.23 -23.88 -23.77
N LEU A 172 3.37 -25.20 -23.91
CA LEU A 172 3.55 -26.14 -22.80
C LEU A 172 4.72 -27.08 -23.11
N ASP A 173 5.79 -27.00 -22.32
CA ASP A 173 6.96 -27.90 -22.43
C ASP A 173 7.05 -28.80 -21.19
N VAL A 174 6.92 -30.11 -21.42
CA VAL A 174 6.94 -31.17 -20.41
C VAL A 174 8.07 -32.19 -20.63
N ARG A 175 9.02 -31.91 -21.54
CA ARG A 175 10.14 -32.81 -21.88
C ARG A 175 11.01 -33.19 -20.69
N SER A 176 11.73 -34.30 -20.79
CA SER A 176 12.60 -34.84 -19.76
C SER A 176 11.90 -35.01 -18.39
N ASN A 177 10.65 -35.48 -18.40
CA ASN A 177 9.90 -35.87 -17.19
C ASN A 177 9.68 -37.39 -17.18
N ALA A 178 10.71 -38.16 -16.82
CA ALA A 178 10.75 -39.62 -16.97
C ALA A 178 9.65 -40.41 -16.21
N LYS A 179 8.86 -39.77 -15.35
CA LYS A 179 7.75 -40.39 -14.59
C LYS A 179 6.36 -39.99 -15.11
N LEU A 180 6.28 -39.09 -16.08
CA LEU A 180 5.04 -38.61 -16.67
C LEU A 180 4.68 -39.50 -17.87
N ILE A 181 3.65 -40.33 -17.66
CA ILE A 181 3.26 -41.40 -18.61
C ILE A 181 1.93 -41.08 -19.32
N LYS A 182 1.13 -40.15 -18.77
CA LYS A 182 -0.22 -39.82 -19.28
C LYS A 182 -0.46 -38.31 -19.24
N LEU A 183 -1.08 -37.77 -20.29
CA LEU A 183 -1.67 -36.43 -20.29
C LEU A 183 -3.09 -36.44 -19.70
N PRO A 184 -3.53 -35.35 -19.04
CA PRO A 184 -4.89 -35.23 -18.53
C PRO A 184 -5.87 -34.97 -19.68
N LYS A 185 -6.99 -35.72 -19.70
CA LYS A 185 -8.02 -35.57 -20.77
C LYS A 185 -8.51 -34.13 -20.92
N ASN A 186 -8.72 -33.44 -19.79
CA ASN A 186 -9.21 -32.06 -19.72
C ASN A 186 -8.30 -31.03 -20.44
N LEU A 187 -7.08 -31.38 -20.84
CA LEU A 187 -6.20 -30.49 -21.62
C LEU A 187 -6.85 -30.05 -22.95
N CYS A 188 -7.83 -30.81 -23.47
CA CYS A 188 -8.68 -30.41 -24.60
C CYS A 188 -9.42 -29.06 -24.42
N GLN A 189 -9.62 -28.61 -23.17
CA GLN A 189 -10.29 -27.34 -22.85
C GLN A 189 -9.35 -26.12 -22.96
N ALA A 190 -8.03 -26.34 -22.96
CA ALA A 190 -7.00 -25.32 -23.19
C ALA A 190 -6.78 -25.14 -24.71
N ARG A 191 -7.80 -24.59 -25.39
CA ARG A 191 -7.88 -24.48 -26.86
C ARG A 191 -6.83 -23.59 -27.53
N ALA A 192 -6.08 -22.79 -26.76
CA ALA A 192 -5.04 -21.91 -27.28
C ALA A 192 -3.67 -22.61 -27.49
N ILE A 193 -3.50 -23.87 -27.08
CA ILE A 193 -2.19 -24.55 -27.15
C ILE A 193 -1.77 -24.75 -28.62
N HIS A 194 -0.71 -24.06 -29.02
CA HIS A 194 -0.08 -24.17 -30.33
C HIS A 194 1.18 -25.07 -30.28
N VAL A 195 1.94 -25.00 -29.18
CA VAL A 195 3.20 -25.73 -28.99
C VAL A 195 3.11 -26.62 -27.75
N LEU A 196 3.17 -27.93 -27.94
CA LEU A 196 3.21 -28.92 -26.88
C LEU A 196 4.43 -29.84 -27.07
N GLU A 197 5.47 -29.63 -26.27
CA GLU A 197 6.70 -30.42 -26.37
C GLU A 197 6.76 -31.51 -25.29
N MET A 198 6.97 -32.76 -25.72
CA MET A 198 6.97 -33.95 -24.86
C MET A 198 7.91 -35.05 -25.38
N ASP A 199 8.32 -35.96 -24.50
CA ASP A 199 9.14 -37.12 -24.86
C ASP A 199 8.24 -38.25 -25.42
N VAL A 200 8.10 -38.35 -26.73
CA VAL A 200 7.25 -39.33 -27.45
C VAL A 200 7.40 -40.77 -26.93
N THR A 201 8.59 -41.15 -26.49
CA THR A 201 8.95 -42.49 -26.01
C THR A 201 8.45 -42.83 -24.61
N ASN A 202 8.04 -41.84 -23.79
CA ASN A 202 7.67 -42.05 -22.39
C ASN A 202 6.16 -42.08 -22.13
N PHE A 203 5.34 -41.63 -23.09
CA PHE A 203 3.89 -41.56 -22.94
C PHE A 203 3.18 -42.83 -23.42
N GLN A 204 2.25 -43.33 -22.59
CA GLN A 204 1.26 -44.35 -22.98
C GLN A 204 -0.08 -43.74 -23.40
N TYR A 205 -0.35 -42.50 -22.99
CA TYR A 205 -1.55 -41.74 -23.35
C TYR A 205 -1.18 -40.27 -23.54
N PRO A 206 -1.27 -39.69 -24.76
CA PRO A 206 -1.72 -40.31 -26.02
C PRO A 206 -0.81 -41.45 -26.51
N PRO A 207 -1.28 -42.31 -27.43
CA PRO A 207 -0.44 -43.34 -28.04
C PRO A 207 0.64 -42.72 -28.95
N SER A 208 1.83 -43.34 -29.00
CA SER A 208 3.03 -42.79 -29.64
C SER A 208 2.81 -42.37 -31.11
N ASN A 209 2.04 -43.13 -31.88
CA ASN A 209 1.69 -42.80 -33.28
C ASN A 209 1.00 -41.44 -33.46
N ILE A 210 0.34 -40.92 -32.42
CA ILE A 210 -0.31 -39.59 -32.41
C ILE A 210 0.67 -38.54 -31.90
N CYS A 211 1.53 -38.88 -30.92
CA CYS A 211 2.58 -38.00 -30.44
C CYS A 211 3.60 -37.64 -31.54
N GLU A 212 3.92 -38.56 -32.45
CA GLU A 212 4.80 -38.30 -33.60
C GLU A 212 4.20 -37.35 -34.65
N GLN A 213 2.87 -37.22 -34.70
CA GLN A 213 2.16 -36.35 -35.65
C GLN A 213 2.09 -34.88 -35.17
N GLY A 214 2.67 -34.56 -34.02
CA GLY A 214 2.80 -33.20 -33.49
C GLY A 214 1.59 -32.68 -32.71
N THR A 215 1.69 -31.44 -32.21
CA THR A 215 0.72 -30.82 -31.29
C THR A 215 -0.73 -30.91 -31.77
N GLU A 216 -0.96 -30.66 -33.07
CA GLU A 216 -2.31 -30.58 -33.64
C GLU A 216 -3.03 -31.94 -33.60
N ALA A 217 -2.32 -33.03 -33.90
CA ALA A 217 -2.86 -34.39 -33.84
C ALA A 217 -3.15 -34.82 -32.39
N ILE A 218 -2.27 -34.45 -31.45
CA ILE A 218 -2.47 -34.68 -30.01
C ILE A 218 -3.73 -33.96 -29.52
N MET A 219 -3.89 -32.67 -29.84
CA MET A 219 -5.07 -31.90 -29.43
C MET A 219 -6.35 -32.40 -30.09
N LYS A 220 -6.32 -32.74 -31.39
CA LYS A 220 -7.45 -33.39 -32.09
C LYS A 220 -7.87 -34.71 -31.43
N TYR A 221 -6.90 -35.55 -31.03
CA TYR A 221 -7.18 -36.81 -30.32
C TYR A 221 -7.81 -36.57 -28.94
N LEU A 222 -7.26 -35.64 -28.15
CA LEU A 222 -7.80 -35.29 -26.83
C LEU A 222 -9.22 -34.68 -26.92
N CYS A 223 -9.50 -33.86 -27.93
CA CYS A 223 -10.83 -33.33 -28.21
C CYS A 223 -11.83 -34.44 -28.58
N LYS A 224 -11.43 -35.39 -29.44
CA LYS A 224 -12.25 -36.55 -29.81
C LYS A 224 -12.55 -37.48 -28.63
N GLU A 225 -11.59 -37.69 -27.72
CA GLU A 225 -11.76 -38.48 -26.49
C GLU A 225 -12.66 -37.79 -25.43
N CYS A 226 -13.06 -36.54 -25.64
CA CYS A 226 -13.89 -35.75 -24.73
C CYS A 226 -15.19 -35.24 -25.37
N ASP A 227 -15.55 -35.72 -26.57
CA ASP A 227 -16.71 -35.28 -27.37
C ASP A 227 -16.77 -33.75 -27.61
N ILE A 228 -15.61 -33.13 -27.85
CA ILE A 228 -15.47 -31.69 -28.12
C ILE A 228 -14.96 -31.47 -29.54
N GLU A 229 -15.57 -30.52 -30.27
CA GLU A 229 -15.07 -30.09 -31.59
C GLU A 229 -13.72 -29.35 -31.47
N TYR A 230 -12.75 -29.74 -32.30
CA TYR A 230 -11.43 -29.11 -32.36
C TYR A 230 -11.49 -27.82 -33.18
N ILE A 231 -11.07 -26.72 -32.57
CA ILE A 231 -10.94 -25.40 -33.21
C ILE A 231 -9.44 -25.09 -33.30
N SER A 232 -8.98 -24.59 -34.45
CA SER A 232 -7.60 -24.16 -34.62
C SER A 232 -7.26 -23.01 -33.65
N PRO A 233 -6.06 -23.00 -33.02
CA PRO A 233 -5.63 -21.88 -32.17
C PRO A 233 -5.68 -20.51 -32.86
N SER A 234 -5.62 -20.46 -34.19
CA SER A 234 -5.73 -19.23 -34.98
C SER A 234 -7.15 -18.63 -35.00
N ASP A 235 -8.18 -19.48 -34.91
CA ASP A 235 -9.59 -19.07 -34.95
C ASP A 235 -10.17 -18.91 -33.53
N TYR A 236 -9.53 -19.52 -32.53
CA TYR A 236 -9.96 -19.48 -31.14
C TYR A 236 -9.68 -18.12 -30.49
N HIS A 237 -10.73 -17.32 -30.32
CA HIS A 237 -10.71 -16.14 -29.47
C HIS A 237 -11.02 -16.54 -28.02
N PRO A 238 -10.11 -16.33 -27.05
CA PRO A 238 -10.38 -16.63 -25.64
C PRO A 238 -11.54 -15.78 -25.10
N PRO A 239 -12.31 -16.28 -24.12
CA PRO A 239 -13.30 -15.46 -23.43
C PRO A 239 -12.60 -14.27 -22.75
N ASN A 240 -12.98 -13.05 -23.14
CA ASN A 240 -12.55 -11.85 -22.43
C ASN A 240 -12.93 -11.98 -20.95
N VAL A 241 -11.97 -11.68 -20.07
CA VAL A 241 -12.21 -11.73 -18.62
C VAL A 241 -13.02 -10.50 -18.21
N GLU A 242 -14.33 -10.59 -18.37
CA GLU A 242 -15.26 -9.55 -17.94
C GLU A 242 -15.25 -9.41 -16.41
N ASN A 243 -14.84 -8.23 -15.94
CA ASN A 243 -15.11 -7.81 -14.57
C ASN A 243 -16.61 -7.51 -14.47
N GLY A 244 -17.36 -8.42 -13.86
CA GLY A 244 -18.82 -8.38 -13.82
C GLY A 244 -19.39 -7.07 -13.27
N LYS A 245 -20.41 -6.55 -13.97
CA LYS A 245 -21.42 -5.64 -13.43
C LYS A 245 -22.82 -6.14 -13.83
N ASN A 246 -23.78 -5.87 -12.95
CA ASN A 246 -25.07 -6.54 -12.93
C ASN A 246 -25.99 -6.27 -14.13
N SER A 247 -26.81 -7.27 -14.39
CA SER A 247 -28.14 -7.23 -15.01
C SER A 247 -28.93 -5.93 -14.89
N ASN A 248 -29.49 -5.44 -16.01
CA ASN A 248 -30.94 -5.46 -16.22
C ASN A 248 -31.39 -5.06 -17.63
N GLY A 249 -32.30 -5.85 -18.20
CA GLY A 249 -33.53 -5.39 -18.89
C GLY A 249 -33.47 -4.59 -20.19
N GLY A 250 -34.00 -5.20 -21.27
CA GLY A 250 -35.08 -4.60 -22.05
C GLY A 250 -34.73 -3.80 -23.31
N CYS A 251 -35.38 -4.14 -24.43
CA CYS A 251 -35.38 -3.36 -25.67
C CYS A 251 -36.02 -1.97 -25.49
N LEU A 252 -35.65 -1.01 -26.35
CA LEU A 252 -36.55 -0.48 -27.39
C LEU A 252 -35.78 0.43 -28.37
N ASN A 253 -36.12 0.36 -29.66
CA ASN A 253 -35.66 1.32 -30.67
C ASN A 253 -36.45 2.63 -30.53
N GLY A 254 -35.78 3.77 -30.65
CA GLY A 254 -36.39 5.09 -30.77
C GLY A 254 -35.39 6.09 -31.32
N PHE A 255 -35.63 6.58 -32.53
CA PHE A 255 -34.80 7.63 -33.14
C PHE A 255 -34.99 8.96 -32.39
N HIS A 256 -33.88 9.57 -31.98
CA HIS A 256 -33.79 11.02 -31.87
C HIS A 256 -32.37 11.43 -32.21
N GLU A 257 -32.20 12.36 -33.15
CA GLU A 257 -30.88 12.96 -33.43
C GLU A 257 -30.48 13.80 -32.21
N ASP A 258 -29.26 13.58 -31.71
CA ASP A 258 -28.70 14.25 -30.53
C ASP A 258 -27.35 14.88 -30.90
N PRO A 259 -27.06 16.16 -30.54
CA PRO A 259 -25.85 16.86 -30.99
C PRO A 259 -24.49 16.26 -30.56
N TYR A 260 -24.49 15.17 -29.78
CA TYR A 260 -23.28 14.46 -29.36
C TYR A 260 -22.47 13.85 -30.50
N GLU A 261 -23.08 13.48 -31.63
CA GLU A 261 -22.38 12.70 -32.67
C GLU A 261 -21.23 13.47 -33.35
N GLN A 262 -21.34 14.80 -33.46
CA GLN A 262 -20.25 15.64 -33.97
C GLN A 262 -19.07 15.77 -32.98
N ILE A 263 -19.37 15.81 -31.68
CA ILE A 263 -18.35 15.88 -30.61
C ILE A 263 -17.61 14.53 -30.49
N VAL A 264 -18.32 13.41 -30.64
CA VAL A 264 -17.69 12.09 -30.66
C VAL A 264 -16.82 11.90 -31.91
N LYS A 265 -17.27 12.32 -33.10
CA LYS A 265 -16.49 12.24 -34.35
C LYS A 265 -15.26 13.17 -34.35
N SER A 266 -15.33 14.35 -33.72
CA SER A 266 -14.15 15.23 -33.58
C SER A 266 -13.17 14.71 -32.54
N ASN A 267 -13.64 14.22 -31.40
CA ASN A 267 -12.81 13.58 -30.37
C ASN A 267 -12.15 12.28 -30.88
N LEU A 268 -12.83 11.47 -31.72
CA LEU A 268 -12.21 10.31 -32.36
C LEU A 268 -11.01 10.72 -33.22
N LYS A 269 -11.17 11.73 -34.09
CA LYS A 269 -10.08 12.23 -34.95
C LYS A 269 -8.92 12.81 -34.14
N VAL A 270 -9.19 13.49 -33.03
CA VAL A 270 -8.13 13.98 -32.12
C VAL A 270 -7.44 12.81 -31.41
N MET A 271 -8.19 11.77 -31.00
CA MET A 271 -7.63 10.55 -30.40
C MET A 271 -6.78 9.74 -31.40
N GLU A 272 -7.23 9.60 -32.64
CA GLU A 272 -6.48 8.95 -33.73
C GLU A 272 -5.19 9.72 -34.03
N LYS A 273 -5.27 11.04 -34.20
CA LYS A 273 -4.08 11.89 -34.42
C LYS A 273 -3.11 11.83 -33.23
N ASN A 274 -3.59 11.91 -31.99
CA ASN A 274 -2.74 11.76 -30.80
C ASN A 274 -2.12 10.35 -30.68
N LYS A 275 -2.74 9.33 -31.29
CA LYS A 275 -2.21 7.96 -31.34
C LYS A 275 -1.14 7.83 -32.43
N GLU A 276 -1.36 8.42 -33.60
CA GLU A 276 -0.36 8.55 -34.68
C GLU A 276 0.88 9.33 -34.21
N ASP A 277 0.68 10.49 -33.58
CA ASP A 277 1.77 11.33 -33.06
C ASP A 277 2.59 10.58 -31.99
N LYS A 278 1.95 9.81 -31.10
CA LYS A 278 2.63 8.93 -30.14
C LYS A 278 3.39 7.77 -30.80
N ILE A 279 2.85 7.16 -31.85
CA ILE A 279 3.55 6.11 -32.61
C ILE A 279 4.77 6.71 -33.32
N LYS A 280 4.65 7.93 -33.85
CA LYS A 280 5.72 8.67 -34.52
C LYS A 280 6.82 9.11 -33.55
N GLU A 281 6.45 9.53 -32.34
CA GLU A 281 7.39 9.85 -31.25
C GLU A 281 8.10 8.60 -30.72
N MET A 282 7.39 7.46 -30.60
CA MET A 282 7.98 6.16 -30.27
C MET A 282 9.02 5.73 -31.31
N LEU A 283 8.69 5.80 -32.60
CA LEU A 283 9.60 5.51 -33.71
C LEU A 283 10.81 6.47 -33.74
N ALA A 284 10.61 7.74 -33.39
CA ALA A 284 11.71 8.72 -33.28
C ALA A 284 12.64 8.40 -32.10
N MET A 285 12.11 8.00 -30.94
CA MET A 285 12.91 7.54 -29.80
C MET A 285 13.64 6.24 -30.10
N GLU A 286 13.00 5.28 -30.78
CA GLU A 286 13.61 4.01 -31.17
C GLU A 286 14.79 4.24 -32.11
N LYS A 287 14.60 5.03 -33.18
CA LYS A 287 15.68 5.41 -34.10
C LYS A 287 16.81 6.17 -33.39
N ALA A 288 16.50 7.10 -32.49
CA ALA A 288 17.51 7.80 -31.71
C ALA A 288 18.30 6.84 -30.78
N ARG A 289 17.66 5.78 -30.28
CA ARG A 289 18.31 4.74 -29.48
C ARG A 289 19.23 3.87 -30.33
N GLU A 290 18.81 3.49 -31.54
CA GLU A 290 19.64 2.76 -32.50
C GLU A 290 20.87 3.57 -32.93
N GLU A 291 20.69 4.86 -33.27
CA GLU A 291 21.81 5.76 -33.60
C GLU A 291 22.79 5.92 -32.43
N SER A 292 22.29 5.95 -31.18
CA SER A 292 23.14 5.97 -29.99
C SER A 292 23.90 4.65 -29.80
N GLN A 293 23.24 3.51 -29.96
CA GLN A 293 23.87 2.18 -29.85
C GLN A 293 24.92 1.96 -30.95
N GLN A 294 24.68 2.45 -32.17
CA GLN A 294 25.68 2.38 -33.25
C GLN A 294 26.92 3.23 -32.93
N LYS A 295 26.75 4.46 -32.41
CA LYS A 295 27.88 5.31 -31.98
C LYS A 295 28.69 4.66 -30.87
N GLU A 296 28.02 4.08 -29.87
CA GLU A 296 28.66 3.35 -28.77
C GLU A 296 29.40 2.09 -29.25
N ALA A 297 28.81 1.32 -30.18
CA ALA A 297 29.45 0.16 -30.79
C ALA A 297 30.71 0.53 -31.60
N VAL A 298 30.69 1.65 -32.34
CA VAL A 298 31.86 2.16 -33.08
C VAL A 298 32.96 2.61 -32.11
N LEU A 299 32.61 3.31 -31.02
CA LEU A 299 33.58 3.68 -29.97
C LEU A 299 34.20 2.43 -29.32
N ALA A 300 33.40 1.43 -28.97
CA ALA A 300 33.89 0.17 -28.41
C ALA A 300 34.81 -0.59 -29.38
N ALA A 301 34.48 -0.60 -30.68
CA ALA A 301 35.33 -1.19 -31.72
C ALA A 301 36.68 -0.45 -31.83
N ASN A 302 36.68 0.89 -31.83
CA ASN A 302 37.90 1.69 -31.88
C ASN A 302 38.80 1.45 -30.65
N VAL A 303 38.23 1.35 -29.45
CA VAL A 303 38.97 1.00 -28.22
C VAL A 303 39.59 -0.40 -28.32
N GLN A 304 38.87 -1.38 -28.87
CA GLN A 304 39.42 -2.73 -29.10
C GLN A 304 40.53 -2.76 -30.15
N ILE A 305 40.44 -1.95 -31.21
CA ILE A 305 41.50 -1.79 -32.22
C ILE A 305 42.74 -1.15 -31.58
N GLY A 306 42.57 -0.06 -30.82
CA GLY A 306 43.66 0.60 -30.09
C GLY A 306 44.35 -0.35 -29.10
N LYS A 307 43.58 -1.12 -28.33
CA LYS A 307 44.11 -2.13 -27.41
C LYS A 307 44.91 -3.22 -28.13
N LYS A 308 44.42 -3.73 -29.27
CA LYS A 308 45.16 -4.71 -30.08
C LYS A 308 46.47 -4.14 -30.60
N LYS A 309 46.48 -2.90 -31.09
CA LYS A 309 47.69 -2.22 -31.55
C LYS A 309 48.72 -2.04 -30.44
N LEU A 310 48.30 -1.58 -29.25
CA LEU A 310 49.17 -1.46 -28.09
C LEU A 310 49.82 -2.80 -27.71
N LEU A 311 49.05 -3.90 -27.75
CA LEU A 311 49.56 -5.24 -27.46
C LEU A 311 50.56 -5.73 -28.50
N THR A 312 50.36 -5.42 -29.80
CA THR A 312 51.35 -5.77 -30.83
C THR A 312 52.63 -4.93 -30.73
N ASP A 313 52.50 -3.64 -30.38
CA ASP A 313 53.64 -2.74 -30.22
C ASP A 313 54.49 -3.15 -29.00
N LEU A 314 53.85 -3.54 -27.88
CA LEU A 314 54.53 -4.09 -26.70
C LEU A 314 55.28 -5.40 -27.02
N ALA A 315 54.63 -6.35 -27.71
CA ALA A 315 55.27 -7.62 -28.09
C ALA A 315 56.47 -7.42 -29.03
N ALA A 316 56.42 -6.40 -29.91
CA ALA A 316 57.54 -6.05 -30.78
C ALA A 316 58.74 -5.47 -29.99
N GLU A 317 58.48 -4.64 -28.97
CA GLU A 317 59.52 -4.10 -28.08
C GLU A 317 60.13 -5.15 -27.14
N GLU A 318 59.34 -6.11 -26.66
CA GLU A 318 59.86 -7.27 -25.89
C GLU A 318 60.81 -8.12 -26.75
N SER A 319 60.41 -8.46 -27.99
CA SER A 319 61.25 -9.22 -28.92
C SER A 319 62.59 -8.51 -29.24
N LYS A 320 62.57 -7.18 -29.47
CA LYS A 320 63.81 -6.40 -29.64
C LYS A 320 64.72 -6.45 -28.40
N ARG A 321 64.14 -6.38 -27.20
CA ARG A 321 64.90 -6.46 -25.94
C ARG A 321 65.55 -7.83 -25.76
N GLU A 322 64.83 -8.92 -26.03
CA GLU A 322 65.40 -10.27 -25.99
C GLU A 322 66.55 -10.45 -26.99
N GLU A 323 66.41 -9.95 -28.22
CA GLU A 323 67.46 -10.04 -29.23
C GLU A 323 68.71 -9.22 -28.85
N ALA A 324 68.52 -8.04 -28.24
CA ALA A 324 69.62 -7.22 -27.72
C ALA A 324 70.38 -7.93 -26.58
N VAL A 325 69.66 -8.52 -25.61
CA VAL A 325 70.26 -9.32 -24.52
C VAL A 325 71.06 -10.51 -25.09
N LYS A 326 70.51 -11.20 -26.09
CA LYS A 326 71.18 -12.33 -26.76
C LYS A 326 72.49 -11.91 -27.45
N LYS A 327 72.51 -10.75 -28.12
CA LYS A 327 73.72 -10.17 -28.74
C LYS A 327 74.78 -9.81 -27.69
N MET A 328 74.38 -9.17 -26.58
CA MET A 328 75.28 -8.84 -25.48
C MET A 328 75.92 -10.10 -24.84
N GLN A 329 75.15 -11.17 -24.67
CA GLN A 329 75.69 -12.42 -24.13
C GLN A 329 76.72 -13.07 -25.08
N GLN A 330 76.44 -13.10 -26.38
CA GLN A 330 77.37 -13.62 -27.40
C GLN A 330 78.70 -12.83 -27.48
N LEU A 331 78.70 -11.53 -27.20
CA LEU A 331 79.93 -10.73 -27.17
C LEU A 331 80.79 -11.10 -25.95
N ARG A 332 80.21 -11.16 -24.74
CA ARG A 332 80.95 -11.54 -23.53
C ARG A 332 81.54 -12.95 -23.60
N ASP A 333 80.82 -13.89 -24.21
CA ASP A 333 81.32 -15.26 -24.37
C ASP A 333 82.55 -15.32 -25.31
N LYS A 334 82.62 -14.46 -26.35
CA LYS A 334 83.81 -14.32 -27.22
C LYS A 334 85.00 -13.70 -26.48
N GLU A 335 84.77 -12.62 -25.73
CA GLU A 335 85.82 -11.95 -24.93
C GLU A 335 86.44 -12.91 -23.91
N LYS A 336 85.61 -13.71 -23.24
CA LYS A 336 86.06 -14.72 -22.28
C LYS A 336 86.98 -15.77 -22.91
N VAL A 337 86.67 -16.23 -24.12
CA VAL A 337 87.52 -17.20 -24.86
C VAL A 337 88.86 -16.57 -25.26
N ALA A 338 88.85 -15.32 -25.74
CA ALA A 338 90.08 -14.60 -26.10
C ALA A 338 91.03 -14.41 -24.90
N LEU A 339 90.49 -14.07 -23.72
CA LEU A 339 91.28 -13.86 -22.51
C LEU A 339 92.02 -15.12 -22.04
N VAL A 340 91.37 -16.29 -22.15
CA VAL A 340 91.95 -17.59 -21.78
C VAL A 340 93.10 -17.98 -22.72
N GLY A 341 92.98 -17.69 -24.03
CA GLY A 341 94.04 -17.96 -25.00
C GLY A 341 95.33 -17.17 -24.74
N SER A 342 95.21 -15.90 -24.35
CA SER A 342 96.36 -15.05 -24.06
C SER A 342 97.17 -15.52 -22.84
N LEU A 343 96.52 -16.05 -21.80
CA LEU A 343 97.20 -16.54 -20.59
C LEU A 343 98.11 -17.75 -20.89
N ALA A 344 97.63 -18.71 -21.66
CA ALA A 344 98.41 -19.90 -22.04
C ALA A 344 99.66 -19.57 -22.88
N SER A 345 99.67 -18.45 -23.61
CA SER A 345 100.84 -18.01 -24.38
C SER A 345 101.98 -17.48 -23.50
N VAL A 346 101.66 -16.91 -22.33
CA VAL A 346 102.67 -16.33 -21.42
C VAL A 346 103.46 -17.43 -20.70
N GLU A 347 102.77 -18.48 -20.25
CA GLU A 347 103.37 -19.62 -19.52
C GLU A 347 104.43 -20.35 -20.36
N ASN A 348 104.17 -20.56 -21.66
CA ASN A 348 105.11 -21.24 -22.56
C ASN A 348 106.41 -20.46 -22.82
N ASN A 349 106.39 -19.12 -22.69
CA ASN A 349 107.55 -18.28 -22.97
C ASN A 349 108.53 -18.21 -21.79
N THR A 350 108.07 -18.42 -20.56
CA THR A 350 108.93 -18.38 -19.36
C THR A 350 109.86 -19.59 -19.25
N ASP A 351 109.42 -20.77 -19.69
CA ASP A 351 110.20 -22.01 -19.59
C ASP A 351 111.40 -22.06 -20.56
N ALA A 352 111.27 -21.40 -21.72
CA ALA A 352 112.33 -21.34 -22.72
C ALA A 352 113.57 -20.55 -22.24
N LEU A 353 113.36 -19.46 -21.50
CA LEU A 353 114.43 -18.56 -21.05
C LEU A 353 115.34 -19.21 -20.01
N ILE A 354 114.77 -20.04 -19.13
CA ILE A 354 115.47 -20.75 -18.05
C ILE A 354 116.50 -21.74 -18.63
N SER A 355 116.17 -22.37 -19.76
CA SER A 355 117.04 -23.35 -20.43
C SER A 355 118.30 -22.72 -21.04
N GLN A 356 118.25 -21.45 -21.42
CA GLN A 356 119.33 -20.78 -22.16
C GLN A 356 120.48 -20.30 -21.25
N LEU A 357 120.18 -20.00 -19.98
CA LEU A 357 121.13 -19.47 -19.00
C LEU A 357 122.14 -20.50 -18.48
N MET A 358 121.84 -21.80 -18.56
CA MET A 358 122.73 -22.86 -18.04
C MET A 358 123.89 -23.25 -18.98
N ALA A 359 123.93 -22.73 -20.22
CA ALA A 359 124.88 -23.20 -21.24
C ALA A 359 126.21 -22.42 -21.31
N SER A 360 126.32 -21.23 -20.72
CA SER A 360 127.25 -20.19 -21.20
C SER A 360 128.56 -20.00 -20.42
N ASN A 361 128.87 -20.83 -19.41
CA ASN A 361 129.75 -20.42 -18.29
C ASN A 361 131.09 -21.20 -18.13
N ALA A 362 131.71 -21.68 -19.22
CA ALA A 362 132.97 -22.43 -19.12
C ALA A 362 133.95 -22.23 -20.31
N ARG A 363 135.07 -21.50 -20.06
CA ARG A 363 136.45 -21.64 -20.62
C ARG A 363 137.26 -20.35 -20.33
N HIS A 364 138.55 -20.47 -19.96
CA HIS A 364 139.72 -19.64 -20.39
C HIS A 364 140.96 -19.74 -19.43
N SER A 365 142.15 -19.96 -19.99
CA SER A 365 143.55 -19.72 -19.50
C SER A 365 144.49 -20.10 -20.68
N ASP A 366 145.76 -19.71 -20.81
CA ASP A 366 146.81 -19.29 -19.86
C ASP A 366 147.88 -18.39 -20.57
N PRO A 367 148.68 -17.51 -19.89
CA PRO A 367 149.29 -16.33 -20.54
C PRO A 367 150.84 -16.23 -20.46
N GLN A 368 151.61 -17.32 -20.62
CA GLN A 368 153.06 -17.27 -20.34
C GLN A 368 154.00 -17.00 -21.53
N ARG A 369 153.48 -16.87 -22.76
CA ARG A 369 154.24 -16.48 -23.96
C ARG A 369 154.63 -14.99 -23.98
N VAL A 370 154.01 -14.22 -23.10
CA VAL A 370 153.94 -12.75 -23.09
C VAL A 370 155.27 -12.07 -22.80
N LEU A 371 156.17 -12.67 -22.01
CA LEU A 371 157.22 -11.89 -21.35
C LEU A 371 158.40 -11.47 -22.24
N GLU A 372 158.75 -12.24 -23.27
CA GLU A 372 159.79 -11.86 -24.24
C GLU A 372 159.22 -11.06 -25.43
N GLU A 373 157.89 -11.13 -25.64
CA GLU A 373 157.18 -10.15 -26.48
C GLU A 373 157.29 -8.75 -25.84
N LEU A 374 157.02 -8.62 -24.53
CA LEU A 374 156.98 -7.33 -23.80
C LEU A 374 158.18 -6.38 -24.00
N GLU A 375 159.42 -6.86 -24.15
CA GLU A 375 160.59 -5.98 -24.27
C GLU A 375 160.86 -5.50 -25.70
N ARG A 376 160.62 -6.34 -26.70
CA ARG A 376 160.61 -5.91 -28.12
C ARG A 376 159.40 -5.01 -28.36
N GLU A 377 158.25 -5.39 -27.81
CA GLU A 377 157.07 -4.55 -27.70
C GLU A 377 157.36 -3.24 -26.99
N LYS A 378 158.32 -3.13 -26.05
CA LYS A 378 158.61 -1.87 -25.33
C LYS A 378 159.21 -0.79 -26.23
N LYS A 379 160.13 -1.15 -27.13
CA LYS A 379 160.74 -0.17 -28.04
C LYS A 379 159.87 0.10 -29.25
N GLU A 380 159.20 -0.93 -29.76
CA GLU A 380 158.08 -0.74 -30.68
C GLU A 380 156.98 0.11 -29.99
N MET A 381 156.77 -0.02 -28.67
CA MET A 381 155.80 0.76 -27.89
C MET A 381 156.12 2.23 -27.90
N GLU A 382 157.35 2.72 -27.80
CA GLU A 382 157.59 4.17 -27.68
C GLU A 382 157.28 4.92 -29.00
N ASP A 383 157.71 4.38 -30.14
CA ASP A 383 157.36 4.92 -31.47
C ASP A 383 155.88 4.67 -31.79
N GLN A 384 155.35 3.50 -31.43
CA GLN A 384 153.90 3.27 -31.45
C GLN A 384 153.17 4.18 -30.46
N LEU A 385 153.73 4.64 -29.34
CA LEU A 385 153.02 5.42 -28.31
C LEU A 385 152.86 6.87 -28.77
N THR A 386 153.80 7.41 -29.54
CA THR A 386 153.64 8.74 -30.15
C THR A 386 152.66 8.71 -31.32
N ILE A 387 152.74 7.69 -32.18
CA ILE A 387 151.75 7.46 -33.25
C ILE A 387 150.37 7.18 -32.65
N LYS A 388 150.26 6.22 -31.72
CA LYS A 388 149.05 5.92 -30.94
C LYS A 388 148.60 7.09 -30.07
N ALA A 389 149.43 8.05 -29.67
CA ALA A 389 148.96 9.25 -28.97
C ALA A 389 148.26 10.22 -29.92
N GLY A 390 148.82 10.45 -31.12
CA GLY A 390 148.19 11.24 -32.17
C GLY A 390 146.93 10.56 -32.74
N GLU A 391 146.99 9.25 -32.96
CA GLU A 391 145.86 8.43 -33.37
C GLU A 391 144.82 8.31 -32.26
N ALA A 392 145.19 8.10 -30.99
CA ALA A 392 144.24 8.14 -29.87
C ALA A 392 143.67 9.55 -29.63
N GLY A 393 144.34 10.61 -30.07
CA GLY A 393 143.76 11.96 -30.12
C GLY A 393 142.65 12.05 -31.18
N LYS A 394 142.93 11.55 -32.39
CA LYS A 394 141.94 11.48 -33.49
C LYS A 394 140.80 10.52 -33.20
N LEU A 395 141.08 9.34 -32.63
CA LEU A 395 140.12 8.34 -32.22
C LEU A 395 139.27 8.87 -31.07
N ARG A 396 139.83 9.48 -30.01
CA ARG A 396 139.02 10.13 -28.97
C ARG A 396 138.13 11.24 -29.53
N ALA A 397 138.61 12.03 -30.51
CA ALA A 397 137.77 13.03 -31.17
C ALA A 397 136.65 12.39 -32.02
N GLN A 398 136.90 11.26 -32.69
CA GLN A 398 135.88 10.50 -33.42
C GLN A 398 134.90 9.77 -32.48
N GLU A 399 135.37 9.23 -31.37
CA GLU A 399 134.57 8.61 -30.31
C GLU A 399 133.66 9.65 -29.65
N VAL A 400 134.19 10.80 -29.22
CA VAL A 400 133.39 11.90 -28.68
C VAL A 400 132.36 12.37 -29.72
N LYS A 401 132.74 12.51 -31.00
CA LYS A 401 131.77 12.84 -32.07
C LYS A 401 130.69 11.78 -32.24
N LYS A 402 131.06 10.48 -32.21
CA LYS A 402 130.14 9.35 -32.34
C LYS A 402 129.21 9.22 -31.14
N GLU A 403 129.71 9.46 -29.93
CA GLU A 403 128.93 9.46 -28.71
C GLU A 403 128.02 10.69 -28.59
N MET A 404 128.48 11.88 -29.02
CA MET A 404 127.59 13.05 -29.16
C MET A 404 126.49 12.80 -30.20
N GLN A 405 126.82 12.15 -31.33
CA GLN A 405 125.82 11.76 -32.32
C GLN A 405 124.84 10.72 -31.75
N ARG A 406 125.32 9.68 -31.05
CA ARG A 406 124.48 8.69 -30.36
C ARG A 406 123.59 9.34 -29.32
N LEU A 407 124.12 10.28 -28.52
CA LEU A 407 123.36 10.98 -27.49
C LEU A 407 122.29 11.89 -28.11
N MET A 408 122.60 12.59 -29.20
CA MET A 408 121.62 13.37 -29.98
C MET A 408 120.55 12.49 -30.63
N GLU A 409 120.91 11.32 -31.18
CA GLU A 409 119.96 10.34 -31.71
C GLU A 409 119.08 9.74 -30.59
N GLU A 410 119.64 9.47 -29.41
CA GLU A 410 118.88 9.06 -28.23
C GLU A 410 117.95 10.15 -27.71
N GLU A 411 118.38 11.40 -27.69
CA GLU A 411 117.59 12.54 -27.24
C GLU A 411 116.45 12.84 -28.23
N MET A 412 116.72 12.82 -29.54
CA MET A 412 115.68 12.88 -30.58
C MET A 412 114.66 11.74 -30.45
N ARG A 413 115.13 10.51 -30.17
CA ARG A 413 114.24 9.36 -29.93
C ARG A 413 113.42 9.50 -28.65
N ARG A 414 113.99 10.02 -27.56
CA ARG A 414 113.25 10.32 -26.31
C ARG A 414 112.19 11.40 -26.55
N GLU A 415 112.54 12.45 -27.28
CA GLU A 415 111.64 13.53 -27.67
C GLU A 415 110.50 13.03 -28.58
N GLN A 416 110.80 12.13 -29.54
CA GLN A 416 109.79 11.51 -30.40
C GLN A 416 108.79 10.67 -29.59
N VAL A 417 109.27 9.86 -28.63
CA VAL A 417 108.39 9.09 -27.73
C VAL A 417 107.58 10.00 -26.82
N ARG A 418 108.18 11.10 -26.32
CA ARG A 418 107.46 12.11 -25.53
C ARG A 418 106.33 12.76 -26.33
N ARG A 419 106.59 13.16 -27.58
CA ARG A 419 105.57 13.70 -28.48
C ARG A 419 104.46 12.69 -28.77
N GLN A 420 104.80 11.44 -29.10
CA GLN A 420 103.80 10.39 -29.30
C GLN A 420 102.91 10.17 -28.06
N TYR A 421 103.47 10.30 -26.86
CA TYR A 421 102.70 10.25 -25.61
C TYR A 421 101.83 11.50 -25.39
N GLU A 422 102.34 12.70 -25.67
CA GLU A 422 101.59 13.96 -25.60
C GLU A 422 100.45 14.00 -26.63
N ASP A 423 100.70 13.60 -27.88
CA ASP A 423 99.72 13.44 -28.96
C ASP A 423 98.67 12.39 -28.60
N GLY A 424 99.08 11.22 -28.09
CA GLY A 424 98.18 10.15 -27.65
C GLY A 424 97.29 10.59 -26.49
N LYS A 425 97.85 11.30 -25.51
CA LYS A 425 97.10 11.91 -24.41
C LYS A 425 96.08 12.94 -24.93
N GLN A 426 96.49 13.81 -25.86
CA GLN A 426 95.60 14.82 -26.42
C GLN A 426 94.48 14.19 -27.26
N ALA A 427 94.77 13.12 -28.00
CA ALA A 427 93.75 12.35 -28.74
C ALA A 427 92.73 11.71 -27.80
N VAL A 428 93.18 11.12 -26.67
CA VAL A 428 92.25 10.56 -25.65
C VAL A 428 91.38 11.65 -25.02
N ILE A 429 91.94 12.82 -24.69
CA ILE A 429 91.18 13.96 -24.16
C ILE A 429 90.15 14.46 -25.17
N ASN A 430 90.56 14.66 -26.43
CA ASN A 430 89.66 15.12 -27.49
C ASN A 430 88.52 14.10 -27.73
N ASN A 431 88.83 12.81 -27.77
CA ASN A 431 87.84 11.73 -27.93
C ASN A 431 86.84 11.70 -26.76
N ALA A 432 87.30 11.85 -25.53
CA ALA A 432 86.42 11.93 -24.35
C ALA A 432 85.48 13.14 -24.45
N LEU A 433 86.01 14.33 -24.76
CA LEU A 433 85.20 15.54 -24.96
C LEU A 433 84.18 15.40 -26.09
N THR A 434 84.52 14.74 -27.21
CA THR A 434 83.54 14.49 -28.28
C THR A 434 82.44 13.53 -27.85
N VAL A 435 82.76 12.48 -27.08
CA VAL A 435 81.77 11.54 -26.55
C VAL A 435 80.86 12.22 -25.53
N ASP A 436 81.40 13.06 -24.64
CA ASP A 436 80.59 13.83 -23.68
C ASP A 436 79.67 14.81 -24.42
N MET A 437 80.15 15.51 -25.44
CA MET A 437 79.31 16.39 -26.29
C MET A 437 78.23 15.63 -27.07
N GLU A 438 78.45 14.38 -27.45
CA GLU A 438 77.43 13.52 -28.08
C GLU A 438 76.41 13.01 -27.06
N ASN A 439 76.85 12.64 -25.86
CA ASN A 439 76.00 12.25 -24.74
C ASN A 439 75.10 13.40 -24.29
N ASP A 440 75.62 14.63 -24.17
CA ASP A 440 74.85 15.82 -23.81
C ASP A 440 73.77 16.12 -24.85
N LYS A 441 74.09 16.03 -26.16
CA LYS A 441 73.09 16.19 -27.23
C LYS A 441 72.01 15.11 -27.19
N ALA A 442 72.39 13.86 -26.90
CA ALA A 442 71.44 12.76 -26.76
C ALA A 442 70.53 12.96 -25.55
N LEU A 443 71.09 13.43 -24.41
CA LEU A 443 70.33 13.75 -23.21
C LEU A 443 69.34 14.89 -23.44
N ASP A 444 69.77 15.98 -24.09
CA ASP A 444 68.91 17.14 -24.38
C ASP A 444 67.77 16.79 -25.35
N LEU A 445 68.03 15.91 -26.33
CA LEU A 445 66.99 15.35 -27.21
C LEU A 445 65.96 14.51 -26.43
N VAL A 446 66.41 13.69 -25.48
CA VAL A 446 65.53 12.87 -24.62
C VAL A 446 64.72 13.76 -23.68
N LEU A 447 65.32 14.78 -23.06
CA LEU A 447 64.62 15.76 -22.21
C LEU A 447 63.59 16.56 -23.02
N SER A 448 63.95 17.02 -24.22
CA SER A 448 63.05 17.72 -25.14
C SER A 448 61.87 16.86 -25.60
N SER A 449 62.11 15.59 -25.92
CA SER A 449 61.02 14.66 -26.29
C SER A 449 60.10 14.35 -25.11
N LYS A 450 60.66 14.16 -23.91
CA LYS A 450 59.89 13.98 -22.66
C LYS A 450 59.05 15.22 -22.33
N GLY A 451 59.60 16.43 -22.46
CA GLY A 451 58.86 17.68 -22.26
C GLY A 451 57.63 17.76 -23.16
N LYS A 452 57.82 17.56 -24.48
CA LYS A 452 56.72 17.52 -25.46
C LYS A 452 55.65 16.49 -25.10
N HIS A 453 56.03 15.27 -24.73
CA HIS A 453 55.06 14.24 -24.31
C HIS A 453 54.33 14.60 -23.01
N GLN A 454 54.94 15.37 -22.10
CA GLN A 454 54.24 15.90 -20.92
C GLN A 454 53.27 17.01 -21.29
N ASP A 455 53.65 17.94 -22.19
CA ASP A 455 52.79 19.01 -22.68
C ASP A 455 51.59 18.47 -23.49
N ASP A 456 51.82 17.46 -24.34
CA ASP A 456 50.77 16.73 -25.08
C ASP A 456 49.79 16.07 -24.10
N LEU A 457 50.29 15.40 -23.05
CA LEU A 457 49.46 14.75 -22.04
C LEU A 457 48.64 15.75 -21.23
N ILE A 458 49.24 16.88 -20.83
CA ILE A 458 48.54 17.97 -20.14
C ILE A 458 47.44 18.55 -21.04
N SER A 459 47.73 18.75 -22.32
CA SER A 459 46.76 19.27 -23.30
C SER A 459 45.56 18.34 -23.46
N ASN A 460 45.79 17.03 -23.63
CA ASN A 460 44.73 16.02 -23.70
C ASN A 460 43.89 15.98 -22.40
N LEU A 461 44.52 16.04 -21.23
CA LEU A 461 43.81 16.06 -19.95
C LEU A 461 42.94 17.30 -19.76
N LEU A 462 43.39 18.47 -20.22
CA LEU A 462 42.60 19.71 -20.20
C LEU A 462 41.40 19.65 -21.17
N GLU A 463 41.57 19.01 -22.33
CA GLU A 463 40.51 18.81 -23.30
C GLU A 463 39.47 17.79 -22.79
N ASP A 464 39.90 16.67 -22.20
CA ASP A 464 39.04 15.72 -21.49
C ASP A 464 38.26 16.38 -20.35
N GLU A 465 38.91 17.23 -19.53
CA GLU A 465 38.23 17.95 -18.45
C GLU A 465 37.15 18.90 -19.00
N LYS A 466 37.43 19.59 -20.11
CA LYS A 466 36.45 20.45 -20.80
C LYS A 466 35.25 19.63 -21.29
N TYR A 467 35.49 18.51 -21.99
CA TYR A 467 34.42 17.62 -22.45
C TYR A 467 33.59 17.06 -21.30
N GLN A 468 34.21 16.71 -20.18
CA GLN A 468 33.50 16.27 -18.97
C GLN A 468 32.59 17.37 -18.41
N ARG A 469 33.09 18.61 -18.26
CA ARG A 469 32.29 19.76 -17.80
C ARG A 469 31.10 20.04 -18.73
N GLU A 470 31.30 19.99 -20.04
CA GLU A 470 30.24 20.17 -21.06
C GLU A 470 29.20 19.04 -20.98
N ALA A 471 29.63 17.77 -20.82
CA ALA A 471 28.72 16.64 -20.63
C ALA A 471 27.91 16.75 -19.32
N PHE A 472 28.54 17.14 -18.20
CA PHE A 472 27.87 17.33 -16.92
C PHE A 472 26.84 18.46 -16.96
N THR A 473 27.16 19.59 -17.57
CA THR A 473 26.21 20.70 -17.73
C THR A 473 25.03 20.33 -18.64
N ALA A 474 25.25 19.59 -19.73
CA ALA A 474 24.17 19.06 -20.57
C ALA A 474 23.26 18.07 -19.82
N LEU A 475 23.84 17.18 -19.00
CA LEU A 475 23.07 16.27 -18.13
C LEU A 475 22.24 17.03 -17.09
N PHE A 476 22.81 18.04 -16.44
CA PHE A 476 22.11 18.87 -15.47
C PHE A 476 20.93 19.62 -16.10
N LEU A 477 21.12 20.25 -17.26
CA LEU A 477 20.04 20.92 -18.01
C LEU A 477 18.91 19.95 -18.40
N LYS A 478 19.24 18.72 -18.79
CA LYS A 478 18.25 17.67 -19.10
C LYS A 478 17.51 17.19 -17.85
N GLN A 479 18.19 17.11 -16.71
CA GLN A 479 17.58 16.79 -15.43
C GLN A 479 16.64 17.92 -14.97
N ASP A 480 17.03 19.18 -15.11
CA ASP A 480 16.21 20.35 -14.80
C ASP A 480 14.96 20.45 -15.68
N SER A 481 15.06 20.17 -16.99
CA SER A 481 13.89 20.11 -17.88
C SER A 481 12.87 19.08 -17.40
N ARG A 482 13.34 17.86 -17.07
CA ARG A 482 12.50 16.80 -16.51
C ARG A 482 11.87 17.18 -15.17
N HIS A 483 12.62 17.85 -14.28
CA HIS A 483 12.06 18.33 -13.02
C HIS A 483 11.00 19.42 -13.23
N LYS A 484 11.16 20.30 -14.22
CA LYS A 484 10.15 21.30 -14.61
C LYS A 484 8.90 20.65 -15.22
N GLU A 485 9.05 19.66 -16.10
CA GLU A 485 7.96 18.87 -16.66
C GLU A 485 7.17 18.15 -15.55
N ILE A 486 7.84 17.45 -14.65
CA ILE A 486 7.22 16.75 -13.51
C ILE A 486 6.52 17.76 -12.58
N SER A 487 7.16 18.89 -12.26
CA SER A 487 6.56 19.91 -11.40
C SER A 487 5.30 20.52 -12.03
N SER A 488 5.31 20.77 -13.34
CA SER A 488 4.15 21.25 -14.11
C SER A 488 3.01 20.23 -14.11
N GLN A 489 3.32 18.93 -14.32
CA GLN A 489 2.33 17.86 -14.22
C GLN A 489 1.72 17.76 -12.81
N VAL A 490 2.55 17.88 -11.77
CA VAL A 490 2.08 17.89 -10.36
C VAL A 490 1.18 19.10 -10.10
N GLU A 491 1.52 20.29 -10.60
CA GLU A 491 0.69 21.49 -10.46
C GLU A 491 -0.66 21.34 -11.19
N GLN A 492 -0.68 20.72 -12.38
CA GLN A 492 -1.90 20.42 -13.10
C GLN A 492 -2.79 19.43 -12.33
N ILE A 493 -2.22 18.34 -11.83
CA ILE A 493 -2.94 17.36 -10.99
C ILE A 493 -3.49 18.03 -9.72
N GLN A 494 -2.74 18.93 -9.09
CA GLN A 494 -3.21 19.69 -7.93
C GLN A 494 -4.41 20.60 -8.27
N LYS A 495 -4.41 21.26 -9.43
CA LYS A 495 -5.55 22.06 -9.91
C LYS A 495 -6.79 21.20 -10.20
N GLU A 496 -6.61 20.05 -10.83
CA GLU A 496 -7.71 19.10 -11.09
C GLU A 496 -8.29 18.54 -9.79
N LEU A 497 -7.45 18.16 -8.81
CA LEU A 497 -7.88 17.70 -7.49
C LEU A 497 -8.58 18.80 -6.69
N ALA A 498 -8.11 20.05 -6.76
CA ALA A 498 -8.78 21.19 -6.13
C ALA A 498 -10.16 21.43 -6.74
N SER A 499 -10.28 21.38 -8.08
CA SER A 499 -11.56 21.48 -8.80
C SER A 499 -12.54 20.37 -8.39
N LEU A 500 -12.09 19.11 -8.38
CA LEU A 500 -12.89 17.97 -7.92
C LEU A 500 -13.33 18.10 -6.46
N THR A 501 -12.46 18.64 -5.59
CA THR A 501 -12.78 18.89 -4.18
C THR A 501 -13.87 19.96 -4.05
N MET A 502 -13.80 21.05 -4.83
CA MET A 502 -14.85 22.07 -4.86
C MET A 502 -16.19 21.51 -5.34
N VAL A 503 -16.19 20.64 -6.36
CA VAL A 503 -17.42 19.98 -6.86
C VAL A 503 -18.01 19.00 -5.84
N GLU A 504 -17.20 18.24 -5.11
CA GLU A 504 -17.70 17.38 -4.03
C GLU A 504 -18.17 18.19 -2.80
N MET A 505 -17.62 19.38 -2.55
CA MET A 505 -18.16 20.30 -1.54
C MET A 505 -19.52 20.84 -1.94
N THR A 506 -19.67 21.45 -3.12
CA THR A 506 -20.97 22.00 -3.56
C THR A 506 -22.05 20.92 -3.66
N LYS A 507 -21.70 19.70 -4.07
CA LYS A 507 -22.59 18.53 -4.06
C LYS A 507 -23.03 18.13 -2.64
N LYS A 508 -22.15 18.21 -1.64
CA LYS A 508 -22.52 17.99 -0.22
C LYS A 508 -23.39 19.09 0.31
N ASP A 509 -23.09 20.34 -0.03
CA ASP A 509 -23.87 21.51 0.38
C ASP A 509 -25.30 21.40 -0.17
N LEU A 510 -25.48 21.21 -1.49
CA LEU A 510 -26.77 20.97 -2.12
C LEU A 510 -27.54 19.79 -1.51
N LYS A 511 -26.84 18.72 -1.12
CA LYS A 511 -27.46 17.58 -0.43
C LYS A 511 -27.95 17.96 0.98
N MET A 512 -27.15 18.70 1.74
CA MET A 512 -27.55 19.20 3.07
C MET A 512 -28.71 20.20 2.99
N GLU A 513 -28.73 21.05 1.96
CA GLU A 513 -29.86 21.96 1.71
C GLU A 513 -31.14 21.20 1.39
N PHE A 514 -31.09 20.22 0.49
CA PHE A 514 -32.23 19.34 0.19
C PHE A 514 -32.74 18.59 1.43
N GLU A 515 -31.85 18.01 2.25
CA GLU A 515 -32.24 17.33 3.48
C GLU A 515 -32.85 18.31 4.52
N ARG A 516 -32.33 19.53 4.61
CA ARG A 516 -32.88 20.61 5.46
C ARG A 516 -34.28 21.02 5.02
N ASP A 517 -34.49 21.21 3.72
CA ASP A 517 -35.77 21.68 3.17
C ASP A 517 -36.87 20.61 3.35
N VAL A 518 -36.55 19.33 3.13
CA VAL A 518 -37.45 18.19 3.44
C VAL A 518 -37.77 18.11 4.94
N MET A 519 -36.82 18.42 5.81
CA MET A 519 -37.07 18.46 7.26
C MET A 519 -37.94 19.65 7.68
N GLU A 520 -37.80 20.80 7.03
CA GLU A 520 -38.66 21.96 7.27
C GLU A 520 -40.09 21.72 6.78
N GLU A 521 -40.29 21.08 5.61
CA GLU A 521 -41.62 20.67 5.13
C GLU A 521 -42.32 19.71 6.12
N LYS A 522 -41.58 18.72 6.64
CA LYS A 522 -42.07 17.82 7.70
C LYS A 522 -42.40 18.58 8.98
N ARG A 523 -41.57 19.54 9.40
CA ARG A 523 -41.81 20.38 10.58
C ARG A 523 -43.08 21.21 10.41
N GLN A 524 -43.27 21.85 9.24
CA GLN A 524 -44.48 22.61 8.94
C GLN A 524 -45.73 21.73 8.91
N THR A 525 -45.64 20.52 8.36
CA THR A 525 -46.75 19.56 8.33
C THR A 525 -47.13 19.11 9.74
N LEU A 526 -46.15 18.77 10.58
CA LEU A 526 -46.38 18.43 11.99
C LEU A 526 -46.96 19.61 12.78
N SER A 527 -46.47 20.84 12.58
CA SER A 527 -47.02 22.04 13.23
C SER A 527 -48.46 22.33 12.81
N LYS A 528 -48.82 22.13 11.52
CA LYS A 528 -50.21 22.24 11.05
C LYS A 528 -51.11 21.20 11.71
N MET A 529 -50.65 19.95 11.82
CA MET A 529 -51.41 18.88 12.47
C MET A 529 -51.53 19.09 13.99
N LEU A 530 -50.49 19.61 14.65
CA LEU A 530 -50.53 20.01 16.06
C LEU A 530 -51.56 21.13 16.29
N MET A 531 -51.57 22.14 15.41
CA MET A 531 -52.51 23.26 15.48
C MET A 531 -53.96 22.76 15.32
N GLN A 532 -54.23 21.89 14.34
CA GLN A 532 -55.54 21.23 14.21
C GLN A 532 -55.95 20.42 15.45
N LEU A 533 -55.01 19.73 16.11
CA LEU A 533 -55.30 19.00 17.35
C LEU A 533 -55.57 19.94 18.53
N MET A 534 -54.92 21.11 18.58
CA MET A 534 -55.19 22.15 19.57
C MET A 534 -56.55 22.80 19.35
N ASP A 535 -56.92 23.08 18.10
CA ASP A 535 -58.25 23.60 17.73
C ASP A 535 -59.33 22.56 18.11
N GLN A 536 -59.18 21.29 17.72
CA GLN A 536 -60.10 20.20 18.13
C GLN A 536 -60.21 20.04 19.65
N LYS A 537 -59.13 20.28 20.41
CA LYS A 537 -59.15 20.27 21.87
C LYS A 537 -59.94 21.46 22.42
N ALA A 538 -59.78 22.65 21.85
CA ALA A 538 -60.53 23.84 22.23
C ALA A 538 -62.03 23.70 21.92
N ASP A 539 -62.37 23.19 20.72
CA ASP A 539 -63.75 22.92 20.31
C ASP A 539 -64.44 21.92 21.25
N ARG A 540 -63.77 20.80 21.57
CA ARG A 540 -64.31 19.83 22.55
C ARG A 540 -64.44 20.40 23.96
N ALA A 541 -63.49 21.22 24.40
CA ALA A 541 -63.59 21.88 25.70
C ALA A 541 -64.80 22.83 25.76
N LYS A 542 -65.06 23.55 24.67
CA LYS A 542 -66.22 24.43 24.52
C LYS A 542 -67.53 23.64 24.45
N GLU A 543 -67.59 22.55 23.66
CA GLU A 543 -68.76 21.67 23.57
C GLU A 543 -69.13 21.10 24.95
N LEU A 544 -68.14 20.62 25.72
CA LEU A 544 -68.35 20.15 27.10
C LEU A 544 -68.83 21.28 28.03
N GLN A 545 -68.28 22.49 27.90
CA GLN A 545 -68.69 23.64 28.69
C GLN A 545 -70.13 24.09 28.37
N ASP A 546 -70.54 24.06 27.10
CA ASP A 546 -71.89 24.41 26.69
C ASP A 546 -72.91 23.32 27.08
N ARG A 547 -72.53 22.03 27.04
CA ARG A 547 -73.32 20.93 27.63
C ARG A 547 -73.50 21.03 29.13
N LEU A 548 -72.47 21.47 29.87
CA LEU A 548 -72.60 21.71 31.32
C LEU A 548 -73.60 22.84 31.62
N LYS A 549 -73.57 23.94 30.86
CA LYS A 549 -74.58 25.02 30.99
C LYS A 549 -75.99 24.53 30.66
N GLU A 550 -76.16 23.70 29.64
CA GLU A 550 -77.46 23.11 29.28
C GLU A 550 -78.03 22.23 30.43
N LEU A 551 -77.16 21.44 31.08
CA LEU A 551 -77.51 20.65 32.26
C LEU A 551 -77.83 21.50 33.50
N ASP A 552 -77.09 22.59 33.74
CA ASP A 552 -77.37 23.51 34.85
C ASP A 552 -78.69 24.27 34.63
N ASN A 553 -78.99 24.70 33.40
CA ASN A 553 -80.25 25.38 33.05
C ASN A 553 -81.46 24.45 33.22
N THR A 554 -81.41 23.25 32.65
CA THR A 554 -82.49 22.25 32.79
C THR A 554 -82.73 21.87 34.26
N ARG A 555 -81.67 21.72 35.06
CA ARG A 555 -81.79 21.54 36.52
C ARG A 555 -82.46 22.73 37.21
N SER A 556 -82.24 23.96 36.74
CA SER A 556 -82.90 25.15 37.28
C SER A 556 -84.41 25.14 36.98
N GLU A 557 -84.78 24.85 35.74
CA GLU A 557 -86.18 24.76 35.29
C GLU A 557 -86.94 23.63 36.02
N ASP A 558 -86.33 22.46 36.19
CA ASP A 558 -86.91 21.35 36.96
C ASP A 558 -87.14 21.72 38.44
N MET A 559 -86.21 22.46 39.05
CA MET A 559 -86.33 22.94 40.43
C MET A 559 -87.44 23.98 40.59
N GLU A 560 -87.60 24.92 39.65
CA GLU A 560 -88.69 25.89 39.66
C GLU A 560 -90.07 25.21 39.53
N ASN A 561 -90.20 24.27 38.59
CA ASN A 561 -91.42 23.48 38.40
C ASN A 561 -91.78 22.66 39.64
N TYR A 562 -90.79 22.07 40.32
CA TYR A 562 -91.00 21.33 41.57
C TYR A 562 -91.65 22.21 42.66
N TRP A 563 -91.16 23.44 42.86
CA TRP A 563 -91.71 24.36 43.86
C TRP A 563 -93.13 24.82 43.52
N LEU A 564 -93.41 25.13 42.25
CA LEU A 564 -94.76 25.50 41.79
C LEU A 564 -95.80 24.41 42.12
N ILE A 565 -95.47 23.15 41.82
CA ILE A 565 -96.37 22.01 42.04
C ILE A 565 -96.66 21.79 43.54
N GLN A 566 -95.67 22.02 44.41
CA GLN A 566 -95.88 21.91 45.86
C GLN A 566 -96.72 23.07 46.41
N TYR A 567 -96.55 24.28 45.90
CA TYR A 567 -97.33 25.45 46.34
C TYR A 567 -98.82 25.32 45.99
N GLN A 568 -99.14 24.85 44.78
CA GLN A 568 -100.51 24.61 44.34
C GLN A 568 -101.23 23.56 45.21
N LYS A 569 -100.56 22.42 45.49
CA LYS A 569 -101.09 21.37 46.37
C LYS A 569 -101.44 21.84 47.78
N LEU A 570 -100.76 22.88 48.26
CA LEU A 570 -100.96 23.42 49.61
C LEU A 570 -102.21 24.31 49.68
N LEU A 571 -102.45 25.12 48.64
CA LEU A 571 -103.64 25.94 48.47
C LEU A 571 -104.93 25.11 48.31
N ASP A 572 -104.88 24.01 47.55
CA ASP A 572 -106.04 23.17 47.27
C ASP A 572 -106.44 22.26 48.45
N SER A 573 -105.71 22.30 49.58
CA SER A 573 -105.93 21.40 50.73
C SER A 573 -106.88 21.97 51.79
N LYS A 574 -108.18 21.64 51.71
CA LYS A 574 -109.20 22.04 52.70
C LYS A 574 -108.90 21.40 54.08
N PRO A 575 -108.89 22.14 55.22
CA PRO A 575 -108.52 21.58 56.52
C PRO A 575 -109.46 20.47 57.01
N LYS A 576 -108.91 19.31 57.42
CA LYS A 576 -109.67 18.11 57.83
C LYS A 576 -110.76 18.38 58.89
N LYS A 577 -110.50 19.27 59.85
CA LYS A 577 -111.46 19.65 60.90
C LYS A 577 -112.76 20.31 60.37
N MET A 578 -112.73 20.97 59.21
CA MET A 578 -113.95 21.49 58.57
C MET A 578 -114.74 20.36 57.90
N VAL A 579 -114.04 19.47 57.19
CA VAL A 579 -114.67 18.33 56.47
C VAL A 579 -115.39 17.39 57.46
N GLU A 580 -114.77 17.11 58.61
CA GLU A 580 -115.36 16.28 59.68
C GLU A 580 -116.54 16.95 60.40
N ALA A 581 -116.63 18.28 60.37
CA ALA A 581 -117.76 19.03 60.93
C ALA A 581 -118.92 19.09 59.92
N GLU A 582 -118.65 19.45 58.66
CA GLU A 582 -119.63 19.49 57.56
C GLU A 582 -120.37 18.14 57.41
N ALA A 583 -119.69 17.02 57.69
CA ALA A 583 -120.27 15.67 57.64
C ALA A 583 -121.25 15.32 58.79
N LYS A 584 -121.35 16.14 59.84
CA LYS A 584 -122.21 15.88 61.03
C LYS A 584 -123.49 16.70 61.08
N ILE A 585 -123.74 17.55 60.08
CA ILE A 585 -124.99 18.33 59.96
C ILE A 585 -126.17 17.41 59.64
N GLU A 586 -127.34 17.70 60.23
CA GLU A 586 -128.61 17.07 59.83
C GLU A 586 -128.92 17.39 58.36
N PRO A 587 -129.22 16.40 57.48
CA PRO A 587 -129.51 16.65 56.07
C PRO A 587 -130.62 17.69 55.86
N ALA A 588 -131.65 17.65 56.71
CA ALA A 588 -132.75 18.60 56.73
C ALA A 588 -132.30 20.07 56.96
N LEU A 589 -131.24 20.29 57.74
CA LEU A 589 -130.67 21.63 57.92
C LEU A 589 -129.91 22.08 56.68
N LYS A 590 -129.19 21.16 56.03
CA LYS A 590 -128.48 21.42 54.78
C LYS A 590 -129.44 21.81 53.66
N ASP A 591 -130.52 21.04 53.48
CA ASP A 591 -131.57 21.34 52.50
C ASP A 591 -132.28 22.67 52.79
N LEU A 592 -132.53 22.99 54.07
CA LEU A 592 -133.10 24.27 54.49
C LEU A 592 -132.16 25.44 54.15
N LEU A 593 -130.85 25.30 54.39
CA LEU A 593 -129.84 26.31 54.08
C LEU A 593 -129.66 26.48 52.56
N THR A 594 -129.65 25.41 51.78
CA THR A 594 -129.64 25.47 50.30
C THR A 594 -130.88 26.20 49.78
N ASN A 595 -132.08 25.89 50.29
CA ASN A 595 -133.33 26.60 49.93
C ASN A 595 -133.36 28.07 50.41
N ALA A 596 -132.59 28.42 51.44
CA ALA A 596 -132.35 29.79 51.86
C ALA A 596 -131.25 30.52 51.05
N ASN A 597 -130.54 29.83 50.14
CA ASN A 597 -129.32 30.28 49.45
C ASN A 597 -128.17 30.66 50.42
N ALA A 598 -127.98 29.85 51.47
CA ALA A 598 -127.08 30.12 52.60
C ALA A 598 -125.96 29.06 52.76
N GLU A 599 -125.54 28.42 51.67
CA GLU A 599 -124.62 27.26 51.69
C GLU A 599 -123.23 27.58 52.27
N GLU A 600 -122.75 28.81 52.10
CA GLU A 600 -121.45 29.27 52.63
C GLU A 600 -121.39 29.26 54.16
N TYR A 601 -122.54 29.28 54.85
CA TYR A 601 -122.64 29.24 56.31
C TYR A 601 -122.75 27.81 56.88
N VAL A 602 -122.85 26.79 56.03
CA VAL A 602 -122.86 25.38 56.43
C VAL A 602 -121.67 25.00 57.33
N PRO A 603 -120.41 25.40 57.06
CA PRO A 603 -119.28 25.06 57.95
C PRO A 603 -119.35 25.76 59.31
N VAL A 604 -119.95 26.95 59.37
CA VAL A 604 -120.08 27.76 60.61
C VAL A 604 -121.14 27.16 61.53
N LEU A 605 -122.29 26.79 60.97
CA LEU A 605 -123.35 26.09 61.69
C LEU A 605 -122.95 24.65 62.06
N ALA A 606 -122.14 24.00 61.21
CA ALA A 606 -121.58 22.67 61.46
C ALA A 606 -120.65 22.66 62.68
N LEU A 607 -119.73 23.62 62.79
CA LEU A 607 -118.83 23.73 63.95
C LEU A 607 -119.56 23.92 65.29
N ARG A 608 -120.84 24.33 65.25
CA ARG A 608 -121.67 24.60 66.43
C ARG A 608 -122.74 23.53 66.71
N ASN A 609 -122.86 22.49 65.88
CA ASN A 609 -123.82 21.39 66.03
C ASN A 609 -125.28 21.83 66.26
N ILE A 610 -125.74 22.89 65.59
CA ILE A 610 -127.12 23.37 65.73
C ILE A 610 -128.05 22.45 64.94
N THR A 611 -129.16 21.99 65.55
CA THR A 611 -130.18 21.15 64.91
C THR A 611 -131.35 21.96 64.37
N VAL A 612 -132.10 21.43 63.39
CA VAL A 612 -133.27 22.13 62.80
C VAL A 612 -134.30 22.52 63.87
N LYS A 613 -134.51 21.64 64.87
CA LYS A 613 -135.44 21.88 65.99
C LYS A 613 -134.94 22.94 66.97
N GLN A 614 -133.64 23.21 67.06
CA GLN A 614 -133.13 24.34 67.85
C GLN A 614 -133.25 25.64 67.07
N LEU A 615 -133.02 25.59 65.75
CA LEU A 615 -133.17 26.73 64.84
C LEU A 615 -134.59 27.34 64.89
N SER A 616 -135.63 26.51 65.02
CA SER A 616 -137.04 26.94 65.07
C SER A 616 -137.45 27.69 66.36
N TYR A 617 -136.61 27.69 67.41
CA TYR A 617 -136.86 28.45 68.65
C TYR A 617 -135.91 29.65 68.83
N MET A 618 -134.97 29.87 67.90
CA MET A 618 -134.02 30.98 67.94
C MET A 618 -134.63 32.29 67.44
N LYS A 619 -134.07 33.42 67.87
CA LYS A 619 -134.41 34.77 67.41
C LYS A 619 -133.33 35.30 66.46
N ASP A 620 -133.65 36.36 65.71
CA ASP A 620 -132.72 36.96 64.73
C ASP A 620 -131.36 37.36 65.32
N HIS A 621 -131.35 37.77 66.60
CA HIS A 621 -130.13 38.11 67.34
C HIS A 621 -129.17 36.91 67.46
N ASP A 622 -129.68 35.73 67.75
CA ASP A 622 -128.87 34.54 68.04
C ASP A 622 -128.12 34.09 66.77
N LEU A 623 -128.80 34.14 65.61
CA LEU A 623 -128.19 33.88 64.31
C LEU A 623 -127.16 34.94 63.89
N ALA A 624 -127.29 36.19 64.37
CA ALA A 624 -126.30 37.24 64.11
C ALA A 624 -124.99 37.01 64.90
N GLU A 625 -125.09 36.49 66.13
CA GLU A 625 -123.96 36.15 66.99
C GLU A 625 -123.16 34.93 66.46
N PHE A 626 -123.81 34.03 65.72
CA PHE A 626 -123.14 32.95 64.99
C PHE A 626 -122.41 33.38 63.70
N GLY A 627 -122.30 34.68 63.42
CA GLY A 627 -121.54 35.20 62.27
C GLY A 627 -122.35 35.36 60.98
N ILE A 628 -123.67 35.11 61.00
CA ILE A 628 -124.55 35.33 59.85
C ILE A 628 -125.01 36.79 59.87
N HIS A 629 -124.13 37.69 59.45
CA HIS A 629 -124.37 39.14 59.57
C HIS A 629 -125.46 39.68 58.61
N ASN A 630 -125.83 38.93 57.56
CA ASN A 630 -126.88 39.32 56.62
C ASN A 630 -128.30 39.09 57.17
N SER A 631 -128.98 40.17 57.54
CA SER A 631 -130.34 40.18 58.11
C SER A 631 -131.39 39.46 57.25
N TYR A 632 -131.33 39.60 55.91
CA TYR A 632 -132.29 38.96 55.01
C TYR A 632 -132.19 37.43 55.04
N ILE A 633 -130.95 36.91 55.09
CA ILE A 633 -130.69 35.47 55.14
C ILE A 633 -131.17 34.88 56.48
N ARG A 634 -130.92 35.57 57.61
CA ARG A 634 -131.39 35.13 58.93
C ARG A 634 -132.91 35.00 59.01
N GLN A 635 -133.64 36.01 58.54
CA GLN A 635 -135.11 35.97 58.53
C GLN A 635 -135.65 34.83 57.66
N LYS A 636 -135.06 34.62 56.47
CA LYS A 636 -135.47 33.54 55.56
C LYS A 636 -135.22 32.15 56.16
N ILE A 637 -134.12 31.97 56.88
CA ILE A 637 -133.80 30.72 57.60
C ILE A 637 -134.82 30.43 58.71
N LEU A 638 -135.20 31.43 59.52
CA LEU A 638 -136.15 31.25 60.63
C LEU A 638 -137.56 30.87 60.17
N VAL A 639 -138.07 31.50 59.09
CA VAL A 639 -139.39 31.16 58.53
C VAL A 639 -139.42 29.71 58.04
N MET A 640 -138.41 29.30 57.26
CA MET A 640 -138.32 27.94 56.71
C MET A 640 -138.15 26.87 57.80
N ALA A 641 -137.56 27.21 58.95
CA ALA A 641 -137.43 26.31 60.10
C ALA A 641 -138.77 26.04 60.79
N GLY A 642 -139.67 27.03 60.84
CA GLY A 642 -141.02 26.86 61.38
C GLY A 642 -141.86 25.88 60.55
N GLU A 643 -141.89 26.07 59.22
CA GLU A 643 -142.66 25.21 58.29
C GLU A 643 -142.19 23.74 58.26
N TYR A 644 -140.94 23.47 58.63
CA TYR A 644 -140.39 22.12 58.67
C TYR A 644 -140.96 21.27 59.82
N VAL A 645 -141.24 21.90 60.97
CA VAL A 645 -141.73 21.19 62.17
C VAL A 645 -143.17 20.70 61.98
N GLU A 646 -144.02 21.46 61.28
CA GLU A 646 -145.40 21.07 60.98
C GLU A 646 -145.50 19.85 60.03
N LYS A 647 -144.51 19.65 59.15
CA LYS A 647 -144.51 18.56 58.15
C LYS A 647 -144.03 17.21 58.69
N GLN A 648 -143.28 17.15 59.80
CA GLN A 648 -142.73 15.90 60.32
C GLN A 648 -143.72 15.02 61.11
N GLY A 649 -144.93 15.48 61.40
CA GLY A 649 -145.87 14.74 62.25
C GLY A 649 -146.50 13.48 61.61
N HIS A 650 -146.35 13.25 60.29
CA HIS A 650 -147.39 12.51 59.57
C HIS A 650 -147.02 11.15 58.93
N LEU A 651 -145.74 10.86 58.63
CA LEU A 651 -145.36 9.72 57.76
C LEU A 651 -144.08 8.99 58.20
N ALA A 652 -144.02 8.60 59.48
CA ALA A 652 -143.05 7.63 59.97
C ALA A 652 -143.65 6.21 59.93
N GLU A 653 -143.74 5.58 58.75
CA GLU A 653 -144.14 4.16 58.66
C GLU A 653 -143.50 3.42 57.48
N LYS A 654 -142.99 2.21 57.76
CA LYS A 654 -142.53 1.13 56.85
C LYS A 654 -141.24 1.36 56.04
N MET A 655 -140.13 1.07 56.71
CA MET A 655 -138.95 0.47 56.07
C MET A 655 -139.12 -1.04 55.78
N SER A 656 -138.21 -1.52 54.93
CA SER A 656 -137.45 -2.80 54.99
C SER A 656 -137.92 -4.06 54.25
N GLY A 657 -136.96 -4.63 53.50
CA GLY A 657 -136.83 -6.02 53.04
C GLY A 657 -136.81 -6.17 51.50
N LEU A 658 -136.04 -7.09 50.87
CA LEU A 658 -135.03 -8.09 51.30
C LEU A 658 -134.26 -8.57 50.03
N GLU A 659 -132.97 -8.94 50.17
CA GLU A 659 -132.20 -10.06 49.51
C GLU A 659 -132.22 -10.23 47.93
N ASP A 660 -131.30 -10.91 47.21
CA ASP A 660 -130.26 -11.91 47.57
C ASP A 660 -129.17 -12.16 46.47
N THR A 661 -128.00 -12.74 46.82
CA THR A 661 -126.99 -13.53 45.99
C THR A 661 -126.40 -12.95 44.66
N GLU A 662 -125.22 -13.28 44.10
CA GLU A 662 -123.94 -14.01 44.39
C GLU A 662 -122.87 -13.47 43.37
N GLY A 663 -121.58 -13.86 43.25
CA GLY A 663 -120.66 -14.77 43.95
C GLY A 663 -119.41 -15.13 43.09
N GLY A 664 -118.16 -15.03 43.60
CA GLY A 664 -116.91 -15.50 42.92
C GLY A 664 -115.63 -14.64 43.08
N ALA A 665 -114.59 -15.16 43.76
CA ALA A 665 -113.28 -14.52 44.08
C ALA A 665 -112.10 -15.46 43.67
N PRO A 666 -110.79 -15.40 44.11
CA PRO A 666 -110.00 -14.50 45.02
C PRO A 666 -108.71 -13.87 44.36
N SER A 667 -107.97 -12.85 44.87
CA SER A 667 -107.22 -12.58 46.15
C SER A 667 -105.92 -13.40 46.32
N ALA A 668 -104.74 -12.98 46.85
CA ALA A 668 -104.13 -11.72 47.38
C ALA A 668 -102.59 -11.96 47.72
N PRO A 669 -101.84 -11.31 48.68
CA PRO A 669 -101.28 -9.93 48.75
C PRO A 669 -99.69 -9.82 48.98
N PRO A 670 -99.03 -9.01 49.90
CA PRO A 670 -98.08 -7.94 49.45
C PRO A 670 -96.81 -7.58 50.36
N ILE A 671 -96.20 -6.38 50.12
CA ILE A 671 -95.45 -5.44 51.04
C ILE A 671 -93.92 -5.57 51.36
N GLY A 672 -93.21 -4.43 51.21
CA GLY A 672 -92.11 -3.88 52.07
C GLY A 672 -90.64 -4.20 51.68
N ALA A 673 -89.59 -3.43 52.04
CA ALA A 673 -89.36 -2.02 52.44
C ALA A 673 -87.82 -1.74 52.49
N GLU A 674 -87.37 -0.47 52.54
CA GLU A 674 -85.96 0.04 52.47
C GLU A 674 -85.12 -0.19 53.79
N PRO A 675 -83.87 0.34 54.06
CA PRO A 675 -83.10 1.42 53.37
C PRO A 675 -81.53 1.50 53.43
N SER A 676 -81.02 2.59 52.83
CA SER A 676 -79.89 3.47 53.28
C SER A 676 -78.42 3.31 52.81
N ALA A 677 -77.85 4.46 52.42
CA ALA A 677 -76.42 4.76 52.22
C ALA A 677 -75.80 5.47 53.46
N PRO A 678 -74.49 5.83 53.48
CA PRO A 678 -74.06 7.23 53.19
C PRO A 678 -72.61 7.36 52.63
N SER A 679 -71.95 8.51 52.41
CA SER A 679 -72.32 9.84 51.83
C SER A 679 -71.07 10.70 51.51
N LYS A 680 -71.29 11.80 50.75
CA LYS A 680 -70.49 13.05 50.46
C LYS A 680 -69.50 13.53 51.55
N GLY A 681 -68.53 14.45 51.35
CA GLY A 681 -68.15 15.44 50.29
C GLY A 681 -66.98 16.32 50.84
N ALA A 682 -66.62 17.55 50.40
CA ALA A 682 -66.79 18.43 49.22
C ALA A 682 -65.92 19.73 49.41
N LEU A 683 -65.97 20.72 48.49
CA LEU A 683 -65.48 22.14 48.62
C LEU A 683 -63.93 22.39 48.62
N GLU A 684 -63.36 23.58 48.32
CA GLU A 684 -63.59 24.64 47.29
C GLU A 684 -62.35 25.60 47.23
N GLU A 685 -62.08 26.17 46.04
CA GLU A 685 -61.47 27.47 45.66
C GLU A 685 -60.20 28.18 46.28
N GLU A 686 -59.49 28.86 45.34
CA GLU A 686 -58.69 30.13 45.41
C GLU A 686 -57.23 30.24 45.98
N VAL A 687 -56.29 30.36 45.01
CA VAL A 687 -55.25 31.43 44.83
C VAL A 687 -53.85 31.42 45.51
N ASN A 688 -52.86 31.63 44.62
CA ASN A 688 -51.48 32.16 44.74
C ASN A 688 -50.28 31.29 45.18
N GLY A 689 -49.38 31.05 44.21
CA GLY A 689 -47.97 31.47 44.34
C GLY A 689 -46.87 30.41 44.13
N GLY A 690 -46.19 30.45 42.96
CA GLY A 690 -44.79 29.97 42.84
C GLY A 690 -44.50 28.88 41.80
N ASP A 691 -44.22 29.29 40.57
CA ASP A 691 -43.35 28.58 39.61
C ASP A 691 -41.86 28.59 40.08
N PRO A 692 -40.90 27.86 39.44
CA PRO A 692 -41.05 26.93 38.31
C PRO A 692 -40.30 25.57 38.42
N GLU A 693 -40.73 24.65 37.53
CA GLU A 693 -39.94 23.69 36.72
C GLU A 693 -39.12 22.53 37.34
N GLY A 694 -39.20 21.35 36.68
CA GLY A 694 -38.40 20.17 37.06
C GLY A 694 -38.54 18.87 36.24
N GLY A 695 -39.39 18.82 35.19
CA GLY A 695 -39.34 17.84 34.09
C GLY A 695 -39.29 16.32 34.39
N ALA A 696 -40.42 15.62 34.19
CA ALA A 696 -40.45 14.15 34.16
C ALA A 696 -40.39 13.58 32.73
N LYS A 697 -39.57 12.53 32.51
CA LYS A 697 -39.71 11.55 31.41
C LYS A 697 -39.38 10.13 31.90
N PRO A 698 -40.16 9.10 31.54
CA PRO A 698 -39.94 7.74 32.03
C PRO A 698 -39.23 6.79 31.02
N SER A 699 -38.64 5.74 31.60
CA SER A 699 -38.48 4.37 31.09
C SER A 699 -37.64 4.06 29.83
N ALA A 700 -36.76 3.06 30.04
CA ALA A 700 -35.80 2.43 29.12
C ALA A 700 -36.46 1.38 28.17
N PRO A 701 -35.75 0.73 27.22
CA PRO A 701 -34.29 0.71 27.01
C PRO A 701 -33.77 1.01 25.59
N LEU A 702 -32.51 1.46 25.54
CA LEU A 702 -31.67 1.52 24.35
C LEU A 702 -30.52 0.51 24.48
N ALA A 703 -30.01 0.04 23.34
CA ALA A 703 -28.97 -0.99 23.26
C ALA A 703 -27.64 -0.56 23.89
N GLU A 704 -26.90 -1.54 24.41
CA GLU A 704 -25.54 -1.37 24.92
C GLU A 704 -24.59 -0.86 23.81
N PRO A 705 -23.87 0.26 24.01
CA PRO A 705 -22.73 0.57 23.18
C PRO A 705 -21.55 -0.32 23.61
N MET A 706 -21.04 -1.13 22.68
CA MET A 706 -19.77 -1.85 22.89
C MET A 706 -18.65 -0.84 23.19
N VAL A 707 -18.16 -0.82 24.43
CA VAL A 707 -16.94 -0.09 24.78
C VAL A 707 -15.76 -0.83 24.17
N VAL A 708 -15.29 -0.35 23.02
CA VAL A 708 -14.09 -0.87 22.38
C VAL A 708 -12.89 -0.49 23.25
N ASP A 709 -12.22 -1.49 23.80
CA ASP A 709 -11.20 -1.37 24.84
C ASP A 709 -9.81 -1.08 24.23
N THR A 710 -9.71 -0.03 23.40
CA THR A 710 -8.63 0.16 22.40
C THR A 710 -7.30 0.73 22.91
N PHE A 711 -7.20 1.17 24.17
CA PHE A 711 -6.06 2.00 24.63
C PHE A 711 -5.24 1.44 25.80
N LYS A 712 -5.34 0.14 26.12
CA LYS A 712 -4.68 -0.43 27.31
C LYS A 712 -3.14 -0.48 27.27
N SER A 713 -2.50 -0.25 26.12
CA SER A 713 -1.05 -0.48 25.92
C SER A 713 -0.27 0.62 25.15
N THR A 714 -0.68 1.89 25.16
CA THR A 714 0.11 2.98 24.54
C THR A 714 1.07 3.65 25.54
N GLU A 715 2.35 3.31 25.42
CA GLU A 715 3.47 3.96 26.12
C GLU A 715 3.73 5.38 25.58
N CYS A 716 4.34 6.23 26.39
CA CYS A 716 4.68 7.60 26.04
C CYS A 716 5.78 7.65 24.99
N VAL A 717 5.55 8.34 23.88
CA VAL A 717 6.49 8.47 22.76
C VAL A 717 7.82 9.15 23.16
N ILE A 718 7.87 9.79 24.34
CA ILE A 718 9.04 10.53 24.84
C ILE A 718 9.86 9.70 25.85
N CYS A 719 9.24 9.16 26.90
CA CYS A 719 9.96 8.39 27.92
C CYS A 719 9.88 6.87 27.76
N LEU A 720 8.94 6.35 26.95
CA LEU A 720 8.60 4.93 26.77
C LEU A 720 8.17 4.17 28.06
N GLU A 721 8.46 4.69 29.25
CA GLU A 721 8.17 4.05 30.55
C GLU A 721 6.73 4.22 31.06
N ASN A 722 6.05 5.31 30.69
CA ASN A 722 4.77 5.72 31.30
C ASN A 722 3.66 5.76 30.26
N LYS A 723 2.42 5.42 30.64
CA LYS A 723 1.27 5.44 29.72
C LYS A 723 0.91 6.84 29.21
N CYS A 724 0.37 6.90 28.00
CA CYS A 724 -0.15 8.10 27.37
C CYS A 724 -1.49 8.51 27.98
N ASN A 725 -1.50 9.60 28.78
CA ASN A 725 -2.71 10.11 29.44
C ASN A 725 -3.03 11.57 29.06
N ILE A 726 -2.28 12.18 28.14
CA ILE A 726 -2.47 13.58 27.73
C ILE A 726 -2.88 13.67 26.25
N ILE A 727 -4.05 14.26 25.99
CA ILE A 727 -4.53 14.66 24.66
C ILE A 727 -4.03 16.07 24.34
N PHE A 728 -3.53 16.25 23.11
CA PHE A 728 -3.15 17.56 22.58
C PHE A 728 -4.20 18.12 21.62
N LEU A 729 -4.78 19.28 21.93
CA LEU A 729 -5.63 20.04 21.01
C LEU A 729 -4.82 21.07 20.22
N PRO A 730 -5.18 21.34 18.95
CA PRO A 730 -6.34 20.82 18.22
C PRO A 730 -6.12 19.45 17.53
N CYS A 731 -4.97 18.78 17.72
CA CYS A 731 -4.62 17.61 16.92
C CYS A 731 -5.20 16.26 17.38
N GLY A 732 -5.84 16.19 18.55
CA GLY A 732 -6.48 14.97 19.08
C GLY A 732 -5.54 13.87 19.57
N HIS A 733 -4.23 13.97 19.30
CA HIS A 733 -3.27 12.90 19.61
C HIS A 733 -3.02 12.72 21.11
N VAL A 734 -3.03 11.45 21.55
CA VAL A 734 -2.50 11.01 22.84
C VAL A 734 -1.08 10.48 22.63
N CYS A 735 -0.07 11.17 23.18
CA CYS A 735 1.34 10.79 22.95
C CYS A 735 2.31 11.08 24.11
N CYS A 736 1.83 11.71 25.19
CA CYS A 736 2.63 12.08 26.36
C CYS A 736 2.02 11.58 27.67
N CYS A 737 2.87 11.23 28.63
CA CYS A 737 2.47 11.04 30.02
C CYS A 737 2.41 12.39 30.75
N GLY A 738 1.82 12.42 31.95
CA GLY A 738 1.69 13.64 32.76
C GLY A 738 3.00 14.27 33.23
N LYS A 739 4.14 13.56 33.14
CA LYS A 739 5.49 14.10 33.43
C LYS A 739 6.12 14.76 32.18
N CYS A 740 6.14 14.05 31.05
CA CYS A 740 6.78 14.55 29.81
C CYS A 740 6.00 15.68 29.10
N GLN A 741 4.80 16.02 29.56
CA GLN A 741 3.97 17.03 28.89
C GLN A 741 4.49 18.47 28.99
N SER A 742 5.31 18.81 29.99
CA SER A 742 5.68 20.21 30.31
C SER A 742 6.54 20.85 29.23
N GLU A 743 7.51 20.11 28.70
CA GLU A 743 8.55 20.62 27.78
C GLU A 743 8.10 20.64 26.30
N VAL A 744 6.92 20.10 25.99
CA VAL A 744 6.46 19.87 24.61
C VAL A 744 5.54 20.99 24.14
N THR A 745 5.97 21.76 23.14
CA THR A 745 5.19 22.85 22.52
C THR A 745 4.52 22.44 21.20
N ALA A 746 5.04 21.42 20.52
CA ALA A 746 4.49 20.85 19.29
C ALA A 746 4.31 19.33 19.40
N CYS A 747 3.23 18.79 18.84
CA CYS A 747 2.92 17.36 18.95
C CYS A 747 3.99 16.50 18.25
N PRO A 748 4.62 15.52 18.93
CA PRO A 748 5.68 14.71 18.33
C PRO A 748 5.21 13.85 17.14
N LEU A 749 3.91 13.50 17.08
CA LEU A 749 3.34 12.70 15.98
C LEU A 749 3.04 13.52 14.73
N CYS A 750 2.43 14.71 14.87
CA CYS A 750 1.94 15.50 13.71
C CYS A 750 2.54 16.91 13.59
N ARG A 751 3.51 17.25 14.45
CA ARG A 751 4.26 18.53 14.50
C ARG A 751 3.42 19.81 14.60
N LYS A 752 2.11 19.71 14.81
CA LYS A 752 1.21 20.86 15.06
C LYS A 752 1.47 21.44 16.46
N THR A 753 1.46 22.77 16.55
CA THR A 753 1.53 23.51 17.81
C THR A 753 0.38 23.12 18.73
N ILE A 754 0.68 22.89 20.01
CA ILE A 754 -0.28 22.46 21.01
C ILE A 754 -0.90 23.70 21.66
N GLN A 755 -2.21 23.90 21.47
CA GLN A 755 -2.95 25.02 22.07
C GLN A 755 -3.46 24.68 23.47
N GLN A 756 -3.89 23.44 23.70
CA GLN A 756 -4.42 22.98 24.99
C GLN A 756 -4.03 21.52 25.24
N LYS A 757 -3.75 21.20 26.51
CA LYS A 757 -3.37 19.86 26.97
C LYS A 757 -4.46 19.37 27.93
N ILE A 758 -5.13 18.28 27.59
CA ILE A 758 -6.21 17.69 28.41
C ILE A 758 -5.69 16.38 29.00
N LYS A 759 -5.79 16.25 30.31
CA LYS A 759 -5.46 15.02 31.03
C LYS A 759 -6.68 14.10 31.06
N LEU A 760 -6.52 12.89 30.52
CA LEU A 760 -7.44 11.77 30.77
C LEU A 760 -7.28 11.34 32.23
N ALA A 761 -8.39 11.36 32.97
CA ALA A 761 -8.47 10.99 34.38
C ALA A 761 -8.35 9.47 34.55
#